data_AF-A0A7S2UPG1-F1
#
_entry.id   AF-A0A7S2UPG1-F1
#
_cell.length_a   1.000
_cell.length_b   1.000
_cell.length_c   1.000
_cell.angle_alpha   90.00
_cell.angle_beta   90.00
_cell.angle_gamma   90.00
#
_symmetry.space_group_name_H-M   'P 1'
#
loop_
_entity.id
_entity.type
_entity.pdbx_description
1 polymer ?
#
loop_
_entity_poly.entity_id
_entity_poly.type
_entity_poly.pdbx_seq_one_letter_code
_entity_poly.pdbx_strand_id
1 'polypeptide(L)'
;MKEEVKMSALAVGAVAGALASSAARRLSRSESTDGSMKPPTPPESSPNKKNVGILAIETYIPSTFVSQAKLEEHSGVSAGRYTIGLGQDGLGVCGDCEDVNSLALTVVHSLLEKYAIDPSEIGRLEVGTETLVDKSKSTKTVLMDLFGDNTDIEGATVVNACYGGTAALLNAFTWVESDGWDGRYAIVVAADIAAYARGPARPTCGAGAVAVLIGRDAPIAFSDPREKTTHAANVWDFFKPDHTVEYPTVDGALSQVCYYRALEDCYSRFADKLERFSKAGKTGECFDADSPDYFVFHAPYNKLVQKSHARLYLIDAKRRYAKKLKNESEEEKKSVDQDGVDTENPLAEWLTKPNEETYSDRTLDGVLKKLAAPSFKTRLADSNSASKAIGNTYTASVFLGLASLIDKAGGRGDLTPGKNLVVFSYGSGALASMYRLHVRVPSQTRFSVQKMAESLSLTQRLESREEIHPSELDNALETRARMHRAGAPYSPVYPNVGRLFPGTYYLNGIDSKWTRTYSRVPLDAKMEKHGTSLAPPIVLRLSKRDTVSIPVTGKLEVLTSAAEGSSDKLTEARRRVACVITGVSAGLPGGGGRVFGPENLTRLVTGDQCITPVNGSLKMAMLDKNVVQLKKKPDGTVDRAPVDTEAQVVKLAAQIGTVDLTSSYGVPRGLAETMDVASQVAVAAGMEALKSAGLVSGKTNNPNDWKLDERYRDSTGVVYASSFPAMDAAVGEVMKYLQSKTVGAADSVRLISALRNRLLRASHERTLSDEDEASFARLLARAREAD
;
A
#
# COMPACT_ATOMS: atom_id res chain seq x y z
N MET A 1 66.00 1.19 9.61
CA MET A 1 65.04 1.78 8.66
C MET A 1 64.51 0.62 7.81
N LYS A 2 63.67 -0.25 8.37
CA LYS A 2 62.19 -0.22 8.36
C LYS A 2 61.61 -0.26 6.93
N GLU A 3 61.50 -1.49 6.42
CA GLU A 3 60.57 -1.89 5.36
C GLU A 3 59.14 -1.97 5.94
N GLU A 4 58.19 -1.36 5.23
CA GLU A 4 56.76 -1.40 5.54
C GLU A 4 56.08 -2.53 4.77
N VAL A 5 55.37 -3.36 5.54
CA VAL A 5 54.55 -4.48 5.09
C VAL A 5 53.10 -4.03 4.92
N LYS A 6 52.52 -4.38 3.76
CA LYS A 6 51.07 -4.34 3.48
C LYS A 6 50.29 -5.22 4.47
N MET A 7 49.22 -4.69 5.07
CA MET A 7 48.18 -5.50 5.73
C MET A 7 46.79 -4.93 5.46
N SER A 8 45.94 -5.83 4.97
CA SER A 8 44.53 -5.73 4.65
C SER A 8 43.63 -5.73 5.88
N ALA A 9 42.54 -4.98 5.83
CA ALA A 9 41.45 -4.98 6.79
C ALA A 9 40.70 -6.33 6.79
N LEU A 10 41.12 -7.25 7.67
CA LEU A 10 40.39 -8.50 8.00
C LEU A 10 40.95 -9.09 9.31
N ALA A 11 40.95 -8.31 10.41
CA ALA A 11 41.34 -8.82 11.74
C ALA A 11 40.92 -7.93 12.93
N VAL A 12 39.70 -7.37 12.94
CA VAL A 12 39.15 -6.65 14.12
C VAL A 12 37.77 -7.19 14.51
N GLY A 13 37.58 -8.52 14.44
CA GLY A 13 36.31 -9.18 14.71
C GLY A 13 36.31 -10.18 15.86
N ALA A 14 37.46 -10.52 16.47
CA ALA A 14 37.56 -11.73 17.31
C ALA A 14 37.95 -11.51 18.78
N VAL A 15 38.09 -10.27 19.28
CA VAL A 15 38.56 -10.03 20.68
C VAL A 15 37.58 -9.21 21.54
N ALA A 16 36.48 -8.69 20.97
CA ALA A 16 35.47 -7.93 21.74
C ALA A 16 34.41 -8.80 22.45
N GLY A 17 34.34 -10.10 22.15
CA GLY A 17 33.29 -11.00 22.68
C GLY A 17 33.52 -11.55 24.09
N ALA A 18 34.76 -11.48 24.63
CA ALA A 18 35.11 -12.14 25.89
C ALA A 18 35.19 -11.18 27.11
N LEU A 19 35.15 -9.85 26.91
CA LEU A 19 35.25 -8.87 27.98
C LEU A 19 33.89 -8.24 28.38
N ALA A 20 32.83 -8.42 27.58
CA ALA A 20 31.50 -7.92 27.89
C ALA A 20 30.71 -8.80 28.88
N SER A 21 31.11 -10.06 29.06
CA SER A 21 30.43 -11.01 29.97
C SER A 21 30.88 -10.91 31.44
N SER A 22 31.97 -10.19 31.74
CA SER A 22 32.46 -10.02 33.12
C SER A 22 32.08 -8.67 33.76
N ALA A 23 31.73 -7.66 32.96
CA ALA A 23 31.30 -6.35 33.44
C ALA A 23 29.83 -6.31 33.92
N ALA A 24 28.97 -7.21 33.42
CA ALA A 24 27.58 -7.34 33.86
C ALA A 24 27.41 -7.99 35.26
N ARG A 25 28.51 -8.41 35.90
CA ARG A 25 28.51 -9.09 37.22
C ARG A 25 29.10 -8.26 38.38
N ARG A 26 29.43 -6.98 38.18
CA ARG A 26 30.09 -6.12 39.19
C ARG A 26 29.35 -4.82 39.54
N LEU A 27 28.03 -4.74 39.34
CA LEU A 27 27.21 -3.60 39.77
C LEU A 27 26.13 -3.98 40.82
N SER A 28 26.32 -5.06 41.59
CA SER A 28 25.37 -5.48 42.64
C SER A 28 25.99 -5.77 44.01
N ARG A 29 27.06 -5.07 44.40
CA ARG A 29 27.57 -5.11 45.77
C ARG A 29 27.95 -3.72 46.27
N SER A 30 26.98 -3.04 46.88
CA SER A 30 27.24 -2.10 47.97
C SER A 30 26.52 -2.63 49.21
N GLU A 31 27.28 -2.86 50.26
CA GLU A 31 26.81 -3.37 51.55
C GLU A 31 25.88 -2.36 52.23
N SER A 32 24.72 -2.82 52.70
CA SER A 32 24.02 -2.21 53.83
C SER A 32 23.38 -3.31 54.67
N THR A 33 23.62 -3.19 55.96
CA THR A 33 23.40 -4.12 57.07
C THR A 33 21.93 -4.36 57.41
N ASP A 34 21.66 -5.63 57.77
CA ASP A 34 20.69 -6.13 58.76
C ASP A 34 19.17 -6.00 58.50
N GLY A 35 18.46 -7.10 58.79
CA GLY A 35 17.00 -7.24 58.69
C GLY A 35 16.55 -8.21 57.60
N SER A 36 16.29 -9.48 57.97
CA SER A 36 15.74 -10.49 57.07
C SER A 36 14.37 -10.07 56.52
N MET A 37 14.31 -9.62 55.27
CA MET A 37 13.08 -9.63 54.49
C MET A 37 13.23 -10.70 53.39
N LYS A 38 12.45 -11.77 53.53
CA LYS A 38 12.10 -12.61 52.38
C LYS A 38 11.61 -11.67 51.26
N PRO A 39 11.96 -11.94 49.99
CA PRO A 39 11.36 -11.20 48.88
C PRO A 39 9.83 -11.27 49.05
N PRO A 40 9.11 -10.14 48.92
CA PRO A 40 7.67 -10.13 49.10
C PRO A 40 7.08 -11.19 48.17
N THR A 41 6.37 -12.16 48.76
CA THR A 41 5.53 -13.08 48.02
C THR A 41 4.65 -12.20 47.12
N PRO A 42 4.66 -12.40 45.79
CA PRO A 42 3.80 -11.61 44.93
C PRO A 42 2.36 -11.75 45.44
N PRO A 43 1.61 -10.65 45.59
CA PRO A 43 0.26 -10.73 46.12
C PRO A 43 -0.52 -11.76 45.31
N GLU A 44 -1.19 -12.69 46.01
CA GLU A 44 -2.15 -13.61 45.42
C GLU A 44 -3.21 -12.79 44.68
N SER A 45 -2.95 -12.49 43.41
CA SER A 45 -3.76 -11.58 42.61
C SER A 45 -4.90 -12.38 42.01
N SER A 46 -6.10 -11.87 42.27
CA SER A 46 -7.37 -12.42 41.83
C SER A 46 -7.48 -12.47 40.30
N PRO A 47 -8.30 -13.38 39.74
CA PRO A 47 -8.73 -13.33 38.33
C PRO A 47 -9.22 -11.93 37.97
N ASN A 48 -9.26 -11.59 36.68
CA ASN A 48 -9.83 -10.32 36.21
C ASN A 48 -11.32 -10.24 36.58
N LYS A 49 -11.65 -9.83 37.82
CA LYS A 49 -13.03 -9.72 38.31
C LYS A 49 -13.83 -8.69 37.52
N LYS A 50 -13.16 -7.74 36.86
CA LYS A 50 -13.75 -6.70 36.01
C LYS A 50 -14.13 -7.24 34.62
N ASN A 51 -13.61 -8.41 34.23
CA ASN A 51 -13.80 -9.05 32.92
C ASN A 51 -13.53 -8.08 31.77
N VAL A 52 -12.40 -7.37 31.82
CA VAL A 52 -12.04 -6.40 30.78
C VAL A 52 -11.67 -7.13 29.50
N GLY A 53 -12.20 -6.67 28.38
CA GLY A 53 -11.87 -7.22 27.06
C GLY A 53 -12.72 -6.63 25.96
N ILE A 54 -12.97 -7.45 24.93
CA ILE A 54 -13.59 -7.08 23.67
C ILE A 54 -15.11 -7.15 23.79
N LEU A 55 -15.76 -5.99 23.69
CA LEU A 55 -17.22 -5.83 23.67
C LEU A 55 -17.79 -5.95 22.25
N ALA A 56 -17.10 -5.35 21.29
CA ALA A 56 -17.49 -5.32 19.89
C ALA A 56 -16.26 -5.30 18.99
N ILE A 57 -16.41 -5.78 17.76
CA ILE A 57 -15.35 -5.80 16.76
C ILE A 57 -15.97 -5.55 15.39
N GLU A 58 -15.33 -4.72 14.59
CA GLU A 58 -15.77 -4.42 13.22
C GLU A 58 -14.57 -4.42 12.29
N THR A 59 -14.77 -4.81 11.03
CA THR A 59 -13.71 -4.85 10.03
C THR A 59 -14.06 -4.01 8.81
N TYR A 60 -13.05 -3.37 8.22
CA TYR A 60 -13.10 -2.85 6.87
C TYR A 60 -12.18 -3.67 5.97
N ILE A 61 -12.71 -4.08 4.83
CA ILE A 61 -12.00 -4.79 3.78
C ILE A 61 -12.26 -4.05 2.45
N PRO A 62 -11.26 -3.93 1.57
CA PRO A 62 -11.45 -3.28 0.27
C PRO A 62 -12.51 -4.01 -0.55
N SER A 63 -13.25 -3.28 -1.37
CA SER A 63 -14.30 -3.83 -2.25
C SER A 63 -13.78 -4.63 -3.43
N THR A 64 -12.50 -4.47 -3.78
CA THR A 64 -11.87 -5.17 -4.89
C THR A 64 -10.79 -6.14 -4.39
N PHE A 65 -10.61 -7.24 -5.12
CA PHE A 65 -9.53 -8.18 -4.86
C PHE A 65 -9.00 -8.83 -6.13
N VAL A 66 -7.71 -9.19 -6.14
CA VAL A 66 -7.13 -10.03 -7.20
C VAL A 66 -7.03 -11.48 -6.71
N SER A 67 -7.45 -12.43 -7.54
CA SER A 67 -7.23 -13.86 -7.30
C SER A 67 -5.75 -14.22 -7.41
N GLN A 68 -5.25 -14.97 -6.45
CA GLN A 68 -3.85 -15.42 -6.44
C GLN A 68 -3.54 -16.38 -7.59
N ALA A 69 -4.50 -17.21 -8.01
CA ALA A 69 -4.34 -18.08 -9.17
C ALA A 69 -4.15 -17.27 -10.47
N LYS A 70 -4.99 -16.23 -10.68
CA LYS A 70 -4.82 -15.32 -11.82
C LYS A 70 -3.52 -14.51 -11.73
N LEU A 71 -3.09 -14.16 -10.51
CA LEU A 71 -1.81 -13.48 -10.30
C LEU A 71 -0.61 -14.40 -10.60
N GLU A 72 -0.71 -15.71 -10.34
CA GLU A 72 0.30 -16.70 -10.75
C GLU A 72 0.49 -16.70 -12.27
N GLU A 73 -0.62 -16.77 -13.02
CA GLU A 73 -0.65 -16.70 -14.48
C GLU A 73 -0.07 -15.39 -15.00
N HIS A 74 -0.53 -14.24 -14.48
CA HIS A 74 -0.05 -12.91 -14.86
C HIS A 74 1.45 -12.72 -14.56
N SER A 75 1.94 -13.31 -13.48
CA SER A 75 3.35 -13.20 -13.08
C SER A 75 4.27 -14.23 -13.77
N GLY A 76 3.72 -15.12 -14.61
CA GLY A 76 4.48 -16.16 -15.29
C GLY A 76 5.13 -17.18 -14.34
N VAL A 77 4.51 -17.46 -13.19
CA VAL A 77 4.99 -18.44 -12.21
C VAL A 77 4.18 -19.74 -12.28
N SER A 78 4.75 -20.83 -11.76
CA SER A 78 4.07 -22.13 -11.70
C SER A 78 2.77 -22.05 -10.87
N ALA A 79 1.71 -22.69 -11.36
CA ALA A 79 0.47 -22.88 -10.62
C ALA A 79 0.76 -23.47 -9.23
N GLY A 80 0.10 -22.94 -8.20
CA GLY A 80 0.32 -23.35 -6.82
C GLY A 80 1.39 -22.57 -6.07
N ARG A 81 2.19 -21.72 -6.73
CA ARG A 81 3.27 -20.98 -6.05
C ARG A 81 2.75 -20.04 -4.96
N TYR A 82 1.64 -19.35 -5.20
CA TYR A 82 0.99 -18.45 -4.25
C TYR A 82 -0.16 -19.16 -3.53
N THR A 83 -1.00 -19.89 -4.25
CA THR A 83 -2.18 -20.58 -3.70
C THR A 83 -1.83 -21.71 -2.74
N ILE A 84 -0.77 -22.48 -3.02
CA ILE A 84 -0.30 -23.57 -2.15
C ILE A 84 0.95 -23.15 -1.36
N GLY A 85 1.91 -22.51 -2.04
CA GLY A 85 3.19 -22.12 -1.48
C GLY A 85 3.05 -21.04 -0.40
N LEU A 86 2.29 -19.97 -0.67
CA LEU A 86 1.96 -18.94 0.33
C LEU A 86 0.66 -19.27 1.08
N GLY A 87 -0.20 -20.11 0.51
CA GLY A 87 -1.50 -20.46 1.09
C GLY A 87 -2.56 -19.36 0.92
N GLN A 88 -2.40 -18.49 -0.07
CA GLN A 88 -3.28 -17.33 -0.29
C GLN A 88 -4.23 -17.56 -1.45
N ASP A 89 -5.49 -17.15 -1.29
CA ASP A 89 -6.53 -17.28 -2.32
C ASP A 89 -6.76 -15.95 -3.06
N GLY A 90 -6.67 -14.82 -2.36
CA GLY A 90 -6.85 -13.49 -2.94
C GLY A 90 -6.14 -12.38 -2.17
N LEU A 91 -6.02 -11.21 -2.79
CA LEU A 91 -5.42 -10.00 -2.22
C LEU A 91 -6.39 -8.83 -2.33
N GLY A 92 -6.75 -8.20 -1.22
CA GLY A 92 -7.51 -6.95 -1.22
C GLY A 92 -6.65 -5.81 -1.79
N VAL A 93 -7.25 -5.00 -2.66
CA VAL A 93 -6.53 -3.96 -3.40
C VAL A 93 -7.07 -2.58 -3.03
N CYS A 94 -6.19 -1.70 -2.55
CA CYS A 94 -6.46 -0.28 -2.37
C CYS A 94 -5.59 0.53 -3.34
N GLY A 95 -6.22 1.48 -4.03
CA GLY A 95 -5.51 2.48 -4.85
C GLY A 95 -5.10 3.70 -4.05
N ASP A 96 -5.05 4.87 -4.70
CA ASP A 96 -4.77 6.16 -4.07
C ASP A 96 -6.03 6.87 -3.53
N CYS A 97 -7.23 6.38 -3.85
CA CYS A 97 -8.50 6.86 -3.27
C CYS A 97 -8.70 6.43 -1.82
N GLU A 98 -7.95 5.44 -1.34
CA GLU A 98 -8.00 4.95 0.03
C GLU A 98 -6.62 5.08 0.69
N ASP A 99 -6.58 5.62 1.91
CA ASP A 99 -5.38 5.71 2.73
C ASP A 99 -5.67 5.22 4.16
N VAL A 100 -4.64 5.13 5.00
CA VAL A 100 -4.78 4.63 6.38
C VAL A 100 -5.87 5.37 7.17
N ASN A 101 -6.06 6.67 6.94
CA ASN A 101 -7.05 7.45 7.65
C ASN A 101 -8.45 7.13 7.13
N SER A 102 -8.63 6.96 5.81
CA SER A 102 -9.92 6.58 5.24
C SER A 102 -10.34 5.16 5.66
N LEU A 103 -9.39 4.22 5.73
CA LEU A 103 -9.65 2.89 6.29
C LEU A 103 -10.09 2.97 7.77
N ALA A 104 -9.37 3.76 8.57
CA ALA A 104 -9.65 3.94 9.99
C ALA A 104 -10.99 4.65 10.24
N LEU A 105 -11.29 5.73 9.50
CA LEU A 105 -12.57 6.45 9.56
C LEU A 105 -13.73 5.50 9.23
N THR A 106 -13.58 4.69 8.19
CA THR A 106 -14.61 3.73 7.76
C THR A 106 -14.92 2.71 8.85
N VAL A 107 -13.89 2.07 9.40
CA VAL A 107 -14.11 0.99 10.36
C VAL A 107 -14.63 1.50 11.70
N VAL A 108 -14.19 2.69 12.16
CA VAL A 108 -14.68 3.30 13.40
C VAL A 108 -16.12 3.76 13.24
N HIS A 109 -16.46 4.46 12.16
CA HIS A 109 -17.83 4.92 11.93
C HIS A 109 -18.79 3.71 11.82
N SER A 110 -18.39 2.66 11.08
CA SER A 110 -19.14 1.40 10.98
C SER A 110 -19.37 0.74 12.35
N LEU A 111 -18.35 0.70 13.21
CA LEU A 111 -18.46 0.19 14.59
C LEU A 111 -19.49 0.99 15.39
N LEU A 112 -19.42 2.32 15.37
CA LEU A 112 -20.34 3.19 16.12
C LEU A 112 -21.79 2.97 15.67
N GLU A 113 -22.04 2.92 14.35
CA GLU A 113 -23.38 2.72 13.79
C GLU A 113 -23.96 1.33 14.09
N LYS A 114 -23.21 0.25 13.80
CA LYS A 114 -23.72 -1.12 13.90
C LYS A 114 -24.02 -1.56 15.33
N TYR A 115 -23.31 -0.99 16.30
CA TYR A 115 -23.48 -1.26 17.71
C TYR A 115 -24.23 -0.16 18.47
N ALA A 116 -24.68 0.89 17.76
CA ALA A 116 -25.34 2.05 18.34
C ALA A 116 -24.58 2.59 19.55
N ILE A 117 -23.30 2.91 19.36
CA ILE A 117 -22.44 3.50 20.38
C ILE A 117 -22.50 5.02 20.22
N ASP A 118 -22.92 5.72 21.27
CA ASP A 118 -22.88 7.16 21.28
C ASP A 118 -21.40 7.63 21.39
N PRO A 119 -20.92 8.55 20.53
CA PRO A 119 -19.54 9.02 20.58
C PRO A 119 -19.11 9.57 21.96
N SER A 120 -20.05 10.05 22.79
CA SER A 120 -19.79 10.49 24.17
C SER A 120 -19.42 9.35 25.13
N GLU A 121 -19.75 8.10 24.79
CA GLU A 121 -19.40 6.91 25.56
C GLU A 121 -17.92 6.51 25.40
N ILE A 122 -17.14 7.21 24.57
CA ILE A 122 -15.74 6.89 24.31
C ILE A 122 -14.82 7.83 25.10
N GLY A 123 -13.95 7.25 25.93
CA GLY A 123 -12.94 7.98 26.73
C GLY A 123 -11.51 7.74 26.27
N ARG A 124 -11.28 6.73 25.42
CA ARG A 124 -9.97 6.46 24.81
C ARG A 124 -10.10 5.99 23.36
N LEU A 125 -9.24 6.48 22.49
CA LEU A 125 -9.12 6.08 21.10
C LEU A 125 -7.64 5.96 20.73
N GLU A 126 -7.21 4.77 20.33
CA GLU A 126 -5.80 4.49 20.04
C GLU A 126 -5.65 3.72 18.72
N VAL A 127 -4.69 4.13 17.89
CA VAL A 127 -4.51 3.59 16.53
C VAL A 127 -3.16 2.88 16.42
N GLY A 128 -3.16 1.60 16.11
CA GLY A 128 -1.99 0.88 15.64
C GLY A 128 -1.88 0.94 14.12
N THR A 129 -0.75 1.39 13.59
CA THR A 129 -0.48 1.33 12.14
C THR A 129 1.02 1.40 11.87
N GLU A 130 1.45 0.87 10.73
CA GLU A 130 2.77 1.11 10.15
C GLU A 130 2.69 1.77 8.76
N THR A 131 1.50 2.23 8.37
CA THR A 131 1.22 2.97 7.13
C THR A 131 1.18 4.46 7.46
N LEU A 132 2.35 5.10 7.48
CA LEU A 132 2.46 6.51 7.86
C LEU A 132 2.19 7.45 6.69
N VAL A 133 1.21 8.34 6.86
CA VAL A 133 0.92 9.45 5.92
C VAL A 133 1.42 10.81 6.42
N ASP A 134 1.75 10.90 7.71
CA ASP A 134 2.37 12.05 8.36
C ASP A 134 3.33 11.54 9.46
N LYS A 135 4.41 12.27 9.72
CA LYS A 135 5.45 11.88 10.69
C LYS A 135 5.16 12.37 12.12
N SER A 136 4.22 13.29 12.29
CA SER A 136 3.89 13.93 13.56
C SER A 136 2.40 13.88 13.86
N LYS A 137 1.54 14.26 12.90
CA LYS A 137 0.08 14.22 13.08
C LYS A 137 -0.40 12.78 13.06
N SER A 138 -0.95 12.33 14.18
CA SER A 138 -1.46 10.97 14.35
C SER A 138 -2.77 10.75 13.58
N THR A 139 -2.98 9.53 13.06
CA THR A 139 -4.28 9.10 12.51
C THR A 139 -5.39 9.26 13.54
N LYS A 140 -5.11 9.05 14.84
CA LYS A 140 -6.05 9.32 15.95
C LYS A 140 -6.68 10.70 15.86
N THR A 141 -5.88 11.74 15.57
CA THR A 141 -6.40 13.11 15.49
C THR A 141 -7.29 13.36 14.27
N VAL A 142 -7.20 12.55 13.22
CA VAL A 142 -8.14 12.60 12.08
C VAL A 142 -9.47 11.95 12.47
N LEU A 143 -9.41 10.85 13.25
CA LEU A 143 -10.61 10.17 13.72
C LEU A 143 -11.47 11.01 14.68
N MET A 144 -10.90 12.05 15.30
CA MET A 144 -11.65 12.96 16.18
C MET A 144 -12.81 13.66 15.46
N ASP A 145 -12.78 13.75 14.12
CA ASP A 145 -13.89 14.26 13.31
C ASP A 145 -15.19 13.46 13.49
N LEU A 146 -15.12 12.23 14.01
CA LEU A 146 -16.27 11.37 14.30
C LEU A 146 -16.89 11.59 15.69
N PHE A 147 -16.26 12.39 16.55
CA PHE A 147 -16.62 12.49 17.97
C PHE A 147 -17.28 13.81 18.36
N GLY A 148 -17.49 14.71 17.40
CA GLY A 148 -18.20 15.98 17.63
C GLY A 148 -17.58 16.78 18.78
N ASP A 149 -18.41 17.09 19.79
CA ASP A 149 -17.99 17.86 20.97
C ASP A 149 -17.25 17.02 22.03
N ASN A 150 -17.21 15.69 21.91
CA ASN A 150 -16.44 14.84 22.82
C ASN A 150 -14.95 14.89 22.47
N THR A 151 -14.26 15.89 23.03
CA THR A 151 -12.82 16.11 22.80
C THR A 151 -11.93 15.51 23.89
N ASP A 152 -12.49 15.11 25.03
CA ASP A 152 -11.76 14.50 26.14
C ASP A 152 -11.63 12.99 25.93
N ILE A 153 -10.76 12.61 24.97
CA ILE A 153 -10.51 11.22 24.58
C ILE A 153 -8.99 10.98 24.56
N GLU A 154 -8.51 10.13 25.46
CA GLU A 154 -7.10 9.73 25.55
C GLU A 154 -6.62 8.90 24.33
N GLY A 155 -5.31 8.74 24.19
CA GLY A 155 -4.69 7.85 23.20
C GLY A 155 -4.08 8.58 22.00
N ALA A 156 -3.24 7.86 21.26
CA ALA A 156 -2.48 8.36 20.12
C ALA A 156 -2.30 7.27 19.05
N THR A 157 -1.39 7.48 18.10
CA THR A 157 -0.98 6.44 17.14
C THR A 157 0.28 5.73 17.65
N VAL A 158 0.26 4.40 17.68
CA VAL A 158 1.35 3.53 18.12
C VAL A 158 1.93 2.79 16.92
N VAL A 159 3.26 2.84 16.78
CA VAL A 159 3.98 2.31 15.61
C VAL A 159 5.06 1.33 16.05
N ASN A 160 4.94 0.08 15.62
CA ASN A 160 6.04 -0.89 15.54
C ASN A 160 5.60 -2.00 14.57
N ALA A 161 5.85 -1.81 13.26
CA ALA A 161 5.43 -2.75 12.23
C ALA A 161 4.00 -3.29 12.48
N CYS A 162 3.77 -4.59 12.26
CA CYS A 162 2.48 -5.25 12.46
C CYS A 162 2.07 -5.41 13.95
N TYR A 163 2.88 -4.95 14.91
CA TYR A 163 2.58 -5.07 16.35
C TYR A 163 1.78 -3.89 16.92
N GLY A 164 1.74 -2.75 16.22
CA GLY A 164 1.13 -1.50 16.71
C GLY A 164 -0.31 -1.66 17.23
N GLY A 165 -1.14 -2.47 16.56
CA GLY A 165 -2.51 -2.73 16.99
C GLY A 165 -2.60 -3.48 18.32
N THR A 166 -1.72 -4.46 18.56
CA THR A 166 -1.64 -5.19 19.83
C THR A 166 -1.12 -4.30 20.95
N ALA A 167 -0.17 -3.41 20.67
CA ALA A 167 0.27 -2.41 21.64
C ALA A 167 -0.90 -1.49 22.07
N ALA A 168 -1.67 -0.97 21.10
CA ALA A 168 -2.87 -0.18 21.37
C ALA A 168 -3.93 -0.97 22.17
N LEU A 169 -4.13 -2.26 21.86
CA LEU A 169 -5.01 -3.15 22.62
C LEU A 169 -4.59 -3.26 24.10
N LEU A 170 -3.30 -3.52 24.36
CA LEU A 170 -2.78 -3.67 25.71
C LEU A 170 -2.81 -2.35 26.50
N ASN A 171 -2.61 -1.21 25.83
CA ASN A 171 -2.76 0.11 26.42
C ASN A 171 -4.21 0.37 26.81
N ALA A 172 -5.17 0.12 25.90
CA ALA A 172 -6.60 0.27 26.18
C ALA A 172 -7.08 -0.65 27.30
N PHE A 173 -6.65 -1.91 27.29
CA PHE A 173 -6.93 -2.86 28.36
C PHE A 173 -6.43 -2.34 29.72
N THR A 174 -5.18 -1.90 29.79
CA THR A 174 -4.58 -1.38 31.03
C THR A 174 -5.30 -0.11 31.51
N TRP A 175 -5.70 0.77 30.59
CA TRP A 175 -6.46 1.97 30.91
C TRP A 175 -7.81 1.63 31.58
N VAL A 176 -8.61 0.70 31.00
CA VAL A 176 -9.89 0.25 31.59
C VAL A 176 -9.72 -0.45 32.95
N GLU A 177 -8.58 -1.14 33.13
CA GLU A 177 -8.24 -1.78 34.41
C GLU A 177 -7.75 -0.80 35.48
N SER A 178 -7.21 0.35 35.09
CA SER A 178 -6.61 1.31 35.99
C SER A 178 -7.62 2.06 36.87
N ASP A 179 -7.10 2.74 37.89
CA ASP A 179 -7.88 3.66 38.73
C ASP A 179 -8.15 5.00 38.02
N GLY A 180 -7.45 5.28 36.92
CA GLY A 180 -7.67 6.46 36.06
C GLY A 180 -8.80 6.28 35.04
N TRP A 181 -9.48 5.12 35.04
CA TRP A 181 -10.61 4.87 34.15
C TRP A 181 -11.84 5.70 34.55
N ASP A 182 -12.43 6.39 33.59
CA ASP A 182 -13.57 7.30 33.77
C ASP A 182 -14.95 6.63 33.55
N GLY A 183 -14.98 5.31 33.29
CA GLY A 183 -16.20 4.55 33.04
C GLY A 183 -16.59 4.41 31.57
N ARG A 184 -15.93 5.14 30.66
CA ARG A 184 -16.21 5.11 29.21
C ARG A 184 -15.49 3.97 28.49
N TYR A 185 -15.92 3.64 27.28
CA TYR A 185 -15.26 2.62 26.46
C TYR A 185 -13.96 3.14 25.84
N ALA A 186 -13.10 2.20 25.46
CA ALA A 186 -11.94 2.47 24.61
C ALA A 186 -12.16 1.88 23.21
N ILE A 187 -11.75 2.58 22.16
CA ILE A 187 -11.68 2.05 20.80
C ILE A 187 -10.22 1.86 20.42
N VAL A 188 -9.89 0.66 19.97
CA VAL A 188 -8.59 0.31 19.39
C VAL A 188 -8.78 0.13 17.90
N VAL A 189 -7.98 0.83 17.08
CA VAL A 189 -8.03 0.73 15.63
C VAL A 189 -6.70 0.17 15.13
N ALA A 190 -6.74 -0.89 14.34
CA ALA A 190 -5.58 -1.38 13.61
C ALA A 190 -5.87 -1.21 12.11
N ALA A 191 -5.04 -0.47 11.37
CA ALA A 191 -5.32 -0.15 9.97
C ALA A 191 -4.03 -0.05 9.16
N ASP A 192 -3.98 -0.72 8.00
CA ASP A 192 -2.79 -0.70 7.16
C ASP A 192 -3.07 -1.01 5.69
N ILE A 193 -2.15 -0.54 4.85
CA ILE A 193 -2.05 -0.90 3.43
C ILE A 193 -0.66 -1.51 3.22
N ALA A 194 -0.60 -2.83 3.08
CA ALA A 194 0.61 -3.57 2.82
C ALA A 194 0.93 -3.54 1.31
N ALA A 195 1.76 -2.58 0.93
CA ALA A 195 2.23 -2.40 -0.44
C ALA A 195 3.69 -2.85 -0.60
N TYR A 196 3.96 -3.66 -1.62
CA TYR A 196 5.31 -4.11 -1.97
C TYR A 196 5.64 -3.80 -3.43
N ALA A 197 6.92 -3.52 -3.69
CA ALA A 197 7.45 -3.33 -5.04
C ALA A 197 7.26 -4.57 -5.94
N ARG A 198 7.52 -4.44 -7.25
CA ARG A 198 7.62 -5.60 -8.16
C ARG A 198 8.64 -6.59 -7.60
N GLY A 199 8.23 -7.85 -7.43
CA GLY A 199 9.10 -8.88 -6.88
C GLY A 199 8.36 -9.96 -6.07
N PRO A 200 9.10 -10.85 -5.40
CA PRO A 200 8.54 -12.04 -4.75
C PRO A 200 7.67 -11.74 -3.51
N ALA A 201 7.73 -10.53 -2.96
CA ALA A 201 6.89 -10.10 -1.84
C ALA A 201 5.55 -9.47 -2.29
N ARG A 202 5.40 -9.11 -3.57
CA ARG A 202 4.13 -8.55 -4.08
C ARG A 202 2.91 -9.45 -3.85
N PRO A 203 2.99 -10.78 -4.01
CA PRO A 203 1.86 -11.66 -3.73
C PRO A 203 1.48 -11.74 -2.23
N THR A 204 2.17 -11.02 -1.34
CA THR A 204 1.80 -10.87 0.07
C THR A 204 1.33 -9.45 0.42
N CYS A 205 0.95 -8.64 -0.59
CA CYS A 205 0.25 -7.38 -0.35
C CYS A 205 -1.10 -7.61 0.38
N GLY A 206 -1.79 -6.53 0.69
CA GLY A 206 -3.16 -6.56 1.23
C GLY A 206 -3.49 -5.22 1.87
N ALA A 207 -4.75 -5.04 2.24
CA ALA A 207 -5.20 -3.84 2.93
C ALA A 207 -6.43 -4.15 3.77
N GLY A 208 -6.58 -3.45 4.89
CA GLY A 208 -7.75 -3.57 5.74
C GLY A 208 -7.58 -2.83 7.06
N ALA A 209 -8.69 -2.72 7.78
CA ALA A 209 -8.71 -2.18 9.12
C ALA A 209 -9.64 -2.96 10.04
N VAL A 210 -9.36 -2.94 11.34
CA VAL A 210 -10.21 -3.52 12.37
C VAL A 210 -10.34 -2.50 13.51
N ALA A 211 -11.58 -2.26 13.95
CA ALA A 211 -11.86 -1.51 15.17
C ALA A 211 -12.36 -2.47 16.25
N VAL A 212 -11.86 -2.33 17.47
CA VAL A 212 -12.18 -3.17 18.61
C VAL A 212 -12.63 -2.29 19.76
N LEU A 213 -13.85 -2.49 20.25
CA LEU A 213 -14.39 -1.80 21.42
C LEU A 213 -13.98 -2.56 22.68
N ILE A 214 -13.35 -1.88 23.62
CA ILE A 214 -12.84 -2.43 24.87
C ILE A 214 -13.58 -1.84 26.06
N GLY A 215 -13.96 -2.70 27.01
CA GLY A 215 -14.60 -2.29 28.26
C GLY A 215 -14.72 -3.44 29.26
N ARG A 216 -15.39 -3.17 30.38
CA ARG A 216 -15.69 -4.17 31.43
C ARG A 216 -16.85 -5.07 31.02
N ASP A 217 -16.96 -6.22 31.69
CA ASP A 217 -18.00 -7.23 31.44
C ASP A 217 -18.05 -7.74 29.99
N ALA A 218 -16.88 -7.87 29.36
CA ALA A 218 -16.79 -8.26 27.96
C ALA A 218 -17.19 -9.73 27.70
N PRO A 219 -17.81 -10.05 26.54
CA PRO A 219 -18.07 -11.44 26.12
C PRO A 219 -16.80 -12.21 25.75
N ILE A 220 -15.75 -11.51 25.31
CA ILE A 220 -14.41 -12.07 25.11
C ILE A 220 -13.45 -11.28 25.98
N ALA A 221 -13.05 -11.84 27.12
CA ALA A 221 -12.30 -11.14 28.16
C ALA A 221 -10.89 -11.70 28.35
N PHE A 222 -9.99 -10.88 28.88
CA PHE A 222 -8.76 -11.40 29.47
C PHE A 222 -9.12 -12.07 30.79
N SER A 223 -8.80 -13.35 30.94
CA SER A 223 -9.03 -14.13 32.17
C SER A 223 -8.20 -13.61 33.33
N ASP A 224 -6.94 -13.32 33.04
CA ASP A 224 -5.97 -12.82 33.99
C ASP A 224 -4.97 -11.91 33.24
N PRO A 225 -4.76 -10.67 33.70
CA PRO A 225 -3.81 -9.73 33.08
C PRO A 225 -2.39 -10.27 32.95
N ARG A 226 -2.03 -11.29 33.75
CA ARG A 226 -0.70 -11.92 33.77
C ARG A 226 -0.52 -12.94 32.66
N GLU A 227 -1.60 -13.45 32.06
CA GLU A 227 -1.59 -14.46 31.00
C GLU A 227 -1.24 -13.86 29.64
N LYS A 228 -0.09 -13.22 29.61
CA LYS A 228 0.56 -12.65 28.44
C LYS A 228 2.07 -12.73 28.56
N THR A 229 2.77 -12.90 27.46
CA THR A 229 4.23 -12.82 27.37
C THR A 229 4.62 -11.98 26.17
N THR A 230 5.82 -11.41 26.24
CA THR A 230 6.34 -10.52 25.22
C THR A 230 7.78 -10.88 24.93
N HIS A 231 8.12 -10.87 23.64
CA HIS A 231 9.46 -10.92 23.11
C HIS A 231 9.79 -9.56 22.49
N ALA A 232 11.01 -9.07 22.74
CA ALA A 232 11.53 -7.85 22.14
C ALA A 232 13.00 -8.08 21.77
N ALA A 233 13.36 -7.69 20.55
CA ALA A 233 14.72 -7.77 20.04
C ALA A 233 14.99 -6.58 19.13
N ASN A 234 16.27 -6.27 18.91
CA ASN A 234 16.72 -5.31 17.89
C ASN A 234 17.24 -6.09 16.67
N VAL A 235 16.47 -6.08 15.58
CA VAL A 235 16.75 -6.82 14.34
C VAL A 235 16.32 -6.01 13.12
N TRP A 236 16.94 -6.27 11.97
CA TRP A 236 16.70 -5.57 10.70
C TRP A 236 16.06 -6.50 9.67
N ASP A 237 15.02 -7.25 10.08
CA ASP A 237 14.36 -8.24 9.24
C ASP A 237 13.38 -7.61 8.23
N PHE A 238 12.64 -6.58 8.66
CA PHE A 238 11.79 -5.75 7.83
C PHE A 238 11.67 -4.35 8.45
N PHE A 239 11.87 -3.32 7.63
CA PHE A 239 11.86 -1.93 8.09
C PHE A 239 11.62 -0.95 6.94
N LYS A 240 11.18 0.28 7.25
CA LYS A 240 10.83 1.33 6.26
C LYS A 240 11.69 2.59 6.48
N PRO A 241 12.97 2.58 6.06
CA PRO A 241 13.89 3.70 6.32
C PRO A 241 13.74 4.85 5.31
N ASP A 242 13.25 4.56 4.11
CA ASP A 242 13.08 5.54 3.04
C ASP A 242 11.64 6.06 3.02
N HIS A 243 11.46 7.31 3.44
CA HIS A 243 10.15 7.96 3.49
C HIS A 243 9.66 8.48 2.12
N THR A 244 10.45 8.34 1.05
CA THR A 244 10.07 8.75 -0.32
C THR A 244 9.28 7.67 -1.06
N VAL A 245 9.24 6.45 -0.52
CA VAL A 245 8.48 5.32 -1.05
C VAL A 245 7.67 4.67 0.07
N GLU A 246 6.59 4.01 -0.30
CA GLU A 246 5.77 3.24 0.65
C GLU A 246 6.37 1.86 0.97
N TYR A 247 7.25 1.39 0.09
CA TYR A 247 7.76 0.01 0.13
C TYR A 247 8.80 -0.20 1.24
N PRO A 248 8.74 -1.34 1.94
CA PRO A 248 9.71 -1.70 2.96
C PRO A 248 11.01 -2.24 2.35
N THR A 249 12.10 -2.11 3.12
CA THR A 249 13.27 -2.99 2.98
C THR A 249 12.99 -4.28 3.74
N VAL A 250 13.18 -5.42 3.09
CA VAL A 250 12.85 -6.73 3.65
C VAL A 250 13.94 -7.77 3.33
N ASP A 251 14.42 -8.45 4.37
CA ASP A 251 15.13 -9.72 4.23
C ASP A 251 14.12 -10.85 4.53
N GLY A 252 13.61 -11.46 3.46
CA GLY A 252 12.56 -12.47 3.55
C GLY A 252 12.97 -13.77 4.26
N ALA A 253 14.26 -14.09 4.30
CA ALA A 253 14.75 -15.26 5.01
C ALA A 253 14.91 -14.94 6.51
N LEU A 254 15.50 -13.78 6.82
CA LEU A 254 15.65 -13.31 8.18
C LEU A 254 14.31 -13.08 8.87
N SER A 255 13.32 -12.51 8.18
CA SER A 255 11.99 -12.25 8.76
C SER A 255 11.25 -13.51 9.20
N GLN A 256 11.38 -14.61 8.45
CA GLN A 256 10.84 -15.91 8.87
C GLN A 256 11.55 -16.45 10.13
N VAL A 257 12.87 -16.32 10.19
CA VAL A 257 13.66 -16.74 11.37
C VAL A 257 13.30 -15.89 12.60
N CYS A 258 13.19 -14.58 12.45
CA CYS A 258 12.80 -13.67 13.53
C CYS A 258 11.38 -13.95 14.03
N TYR A 259 10.44 -14.22 13.13
CA TYR A 259 9.09 -14.64 13.49
C TYR A 259 9.11 -15.93 14.33
N TYR A 260 9.83 -16.97 13.91
CA TYR A 260 9.92 -18.21 14.67
C TYR A 260 10.61 -18.04 16.01
N ARG A 261 11.70 -17.27 16.09
CA ARG A 261 12.38 -16.97 17.37
C ARG A 261 11.45 -16.29 18.35
N ALA A 262 10.71 -15.28 17.89
CA ALA A 262 9.76 -14.56 18.72
C ALA A 262 8.60 -15.47 19.17
N LEU A 263 8.11 -16.35 18.28
CA LEU A 263 7.10 -17.35 18.60
C LEU A 263 7.58 -18.33 19.66
N GLU A 264 8.77 -18.91 19.48
CA GLU A 264 9.36 -19.88 20.40
C GLU A 264 9.57 -19.29 21.81
N ASP A 265 10.11 -18.08 21.88
CA ASP A 265 10.34 -17.39 23.15
C ASP A 265 9.02 -16.99 23.83
N CYS A 266 8.07 -16.40 23.08
CA CYS A 266 6.76 -16.04 23.61
C CYS A 266 6.02 -17.27 24.14
N TYR A 267 5.92 -18.33 23.34
CA TYR A 267 5.16 -19.54 23.66
C TYR A 267 5.77 -20.30 24.83
N SER A 268 7.10 -20.49 24.85
CA SER A 268 7.77 -21.18 25.96
C SER A 268 7.54 -20.46 27.29
N ARG A 269 7.72 -19.13 27.31
CA ARG A 269 7.44 -18.32 28.50
C ARG A 269 5.97 -18.33 28.87
N PHE A 270 5.09 -18.35 27.88
CA PHE A 270 3.64 -18.30 28.07
C PHE A 270 3.16 -19.57 28.75
N ALA A 271 3.55 -20.72 28.20
CA ALA A 271 3.23 -22.02 28.75
C ALA A 271 3.82 -22.20 30.16
N ASP A 272 5.09 -21.84 30.38
CA ASP A 272 5.71 -21.86 31.72
C ASP A 272 4.99 -20.93 32.71
N LYS A 273 4.46 -19.81 32.23
CA LYS A 273 3.71 -18.87 33.05
C LYS A 273 2.32 -19.40 33.41
N LEU A 274 1.61 -20.02 32.45
CA LEU A 274 0.30 -20.64 32.70
C LEU A 274 0.40 -21.81 33.68
N GLU A 275 1.42 -22.65 33.54
CA GLU A 275 1.67 -23.77 34.46
C GLU A 275 1.97 -23.29 35.90
N ARG A 276 2.61 -22.13 36.07
CA ARG A 276 2.82 -21.53 37.40
C ARG A 276 1.53 -21.00 38.01
N PHE A 277 0.62 -20.45 37.21
CA PHE A 277 -0.62 -19.82 37.69
C PHE A 277 -1.80 -20.77 37.81
N SER A 278 -1.81 -21.90 37.09
CA SER A 278 -2.78 -22.98 37.30
C SER A 278 -2.52 -23.65 38.65
N LYS A 279 -3.03 -23.03 39.72
CA LYS A 279 -3.01 -23.45 41.14
C LYS A 279 -2.04 -24.61 41.46
N ALA A 280 -0.80 -24.28 41.84
CA ALA A 280 0.04 -25.11 42.72
C ALA A 280 -0.05 -26.64 42.50
N GLY A 281 0.58 -27.18 41.46
CA GLY A 281 1.12 -28.56 41.45
C GLY A 281 0.18 -29.74 41.77
N LYS A 282 -1.15 -29.60 41.67
CA LYS A 282 -2.09 -30.66 42.09
C LYS A 282 -2.74 -31.47 40.96
N THR A 283 -2.72 -31.01 39.71
CA THR A 283 -3.31 -31.77 38.58
C THR A 283 -2.29 -32.24 37.54
N GLY A 284 -1.03 -31.78 37.58
CA GLY A 284 0.00 -32.23 36.64
C GLY A 284 -0.25 -31.88 35.16
N GLU A 285 -1.30 -31.12 34.85
CA GLU A 285 -1.64 -30.74 33.49
C GLU A 285 -0.61 -29.74 32.93
N CYS A 286 0.07 -30.13 31.85
CA CYS A 286 1.05 -29.32 31.14
C CYS A 286 0.32 -28.51 30.07
N PHE A 287 0.58 -27.20 29.96
CA PHE A 287 0.06 -26.42 28.85
C PHE A 287 0.85 -26.76 27.58
N ASP A 288 0.13 -27.08 26.52
CA ASP A 288 0.65 -27.47 25.20
C ASP A 288 -0.23 -26.96 24.05
N ALA A 289 0.16 -27.29 22.82
CA ALA A 289 -0.48 -26.84 21.59
C ALA A 289 -1.93 -27.31 21.46
N ASP A 290 -2.34 -28.33 22.20
CA ASP A 290 -3.71 -28.84 22.19
C ASP A 290 -4.53 -28.36 23.40
N SER A 291 -3.96 -27.54 24.27
CA SER A 291 -4.64 -26.97 25.44
C SER A 291 -5.66 -25.86 25.09
N PRO A 292 -5.39 -24.89 24.20
CA PRO A 292 -6.36 -23.86 23.82
C PRO A 292 -7.44 -24.40 22.89
N ASP A 293 -8.66 -23.86 22.93
CA ASP A 293 -9.70 -24.21 21.96
C ASP A 293 -9.37 -23.68 20.57
N TYR A 294 -8.87 -22.44 20.50
CA TYR A 294 -8.54 -21.78 19.24
C TYR A 294 -7.22 -21.01 19.33
N PHE A 295 -6.56 -20.90 18.18
CA PHE A 295 -5.43 -20.00 17.99
C PHE A 295 -5.74 -18.91 16.96
N VAL A 296 -5.15 -17.75 17.19
CA VAL A 296 -5.13 -16.63 16.25
C VAL A 296 -3.70 -16.14 16.13
N PHE A 297 -3.18 -16.03 14.90
CA PHE A 297 -1.81 -15.57 14.66
C PHE A 297 -1.83 -14.32 13.79
N HIS A 298 -0.80 -13.49 13.91
CA HIS A 298 -0.43 -12.59 12.83
C HIS A 298 -0.16 -13.41 11.56
N ALA A 299 -0.85 -13.07 10.47
CA ALA A 299 -0.84 -13.81 9.23
C ALA A 299 -0.31 -12.92 8.07
N PRO A 300 1.03 -12.82 7.90
CA PRO A 300 1.58 -12.15 6.72
C PRO A 300 1.29 -12.97 5.45
N TYR A 301 1.30 -14.29 5.59
CA TYR A 301 0.74 -15.25 4.65
C TYR A 301 0.45 -16.58 5.36
N ASN A 302 -0.53 -17.32 4.86
CA ASN A 302 -1.10 -18.47 5.57
C ASN A 302 -0.14 -19.66 5.74
N LYS A 303 0.83 -19.83 4.83
CA LYS A 303 1.84 -20.89 4.98
C LYS A 303 2.68 -20.68 6.24
N LEU A 304 3.06 -19.44 6.55
CA LEU A 304 3.83 -19.15 7.76
C LEU A 304 3.03 -19.49 9.01
N VAL A 305 1.73 -19.18 9.03
CA VAL A 305 0.84 -19.51 10.15
C VAL A 305 0.70 -21.02 10.34
N GLN A 306 0.48 -21.77 9.25
CA GLN A 306 0.45 -23.24 9.28
C GLN A 306 1.73 -23.82 9.89
N LYS A 307 2.90 -23.35 9.44
CA LYS A 307 4.19 -23.78 9.97
C LYS A 307 4.39 -23.37 11.43
N SER A 308 3.95 -22.16 11.79
CA SER A 308 4.07 -21.63 13.16
C SER A 308 3.24 -22.42 14.16
N HIS A 309 2.00 -22.74 13.82
CA HIS A 309 1.17 -23.63 14.63
C HIS A 309 1.78 -25.03 14.76
N ALA A 310 2.27 -25.58 13.65
CA ALA A 310 2.94 -26.88 13.66
C ALA A 310 4.22 -26.87 14.52
N ARG A 311 4.93 -25.75 14.55
CA ARG A 311 6.14 -25.55 15.37
C ARG A 311 5.87 -25.60 16.87
N LEU A 312 4.65 -25.32 17.32
CA LEU A 312 4.28 -25.46 18.74
C LEU A 312 4.52 -26.88 19.27
N TYR A 313 4.26 -27.90 18.45
CA TYR A 313 4.49 -29.30 18.80
C TYR A 313 5.97 -29.63 19.05
N LEU A 314 6.89 -29.00 18.28
CA LEU A 314 8.32 -29.11 18.54
C LEU A 314 8.69 -28.46 19.86
N ILE A 315 8.15 -27.26 20.13
CA ILE A 315 8.43 -26.53 21.37
C ILE A 315 7.94 -27.35 22.57
N ASP A 316 6.73 -27.92 22.50
CA ASP A 316 6.19 -28.78 23.55
C ASP A 316 7.03 -30.04 23.75
N ALA A 317 7.44 -30.71 22.67
CA ALA A 317 8.30 -31.89 22.76
C ALA A 317 9.64 -31.57 23.44
N LYS A 318 10.28 -30.45 23.06
CA LYS A 318 11.52 -29.97 23.70
C LYS A 318 11.30 -29.62 25.17
N ARG A 319 10.19 -28.95 25.52
CA ARG A 319 9.85 -28.61 26.91
C ARG A 319 9.62 -29.85 27.76
N ARG A 320 8.89 -30.86 27.26
CA ARG A 320 8.68 -32.15 27.96
C ARG A 320 10.01 -32.89 28.15
N TYR A 321 10.84 -32.96 27.12
CA TYR A 321 12.16 -33.56 27.20
C TYR A 321 13.07 -32.88 28.23
N ALA A 322 13.10 -31.54 28.24
CA ALA A 322 13.88 -30.78 29.22
C ALA A 322 13.38 -30.96 30.67
N LYS A 323 12.06 -31.14 30.88
CA LYS A 323 11.50 -31.49 32.20
C LYS A 323 11.90 -32.90 32.64
N LYS A 324 11.86 -33.88 31.73
CA LYS A 324 12.29 -35.26 31.99
C LYS A 324 13.73 -35.31 32.49
N LEU A 325 14.66 -34.65 31.78
CA LEU A 325 16.08 -34.56 32.17
C LEU A 325 16.33 -33.90 33.54
N LYS A 326 15.44 -32.99 33.97
CA LYS A 326 15.54 -32.33 35.28
C LYS A 326 15.04 -33.23 36.42
N ASN A 327 14.11 -34.13 36.15
CA ASN A 327 13.46 -34.99 37.16
C ASN A 327 14.11 -36.37 37.30
N GLU A 328 14.94 -36.80 36.34
CA GLU A 328 15.74 -38.03 36.44
C GLU A 328 16.89 -37.89 37.46
N SER A 329 17.08 -38.93 38.29
CA SER A 329 18.17 -39.01 39.27
C SER A 329 19.55 -39.11 38.58
N GLU A 330 20.64 -38.70 39.24
CA GLU A 330 22.00 -38.79 38.64
C GLU A 330 22.43 -40.24 38.31
N GLU A 331 21.80 -41.25 38.91
CA GLU A 331 22.05 -42.66 38.64
C GLU A 331 21.34 -43.15 37.36
N GLU A 332 20.15 -42.63 37.05
CA GLU A 332 19.41 -42.94 35.80
C GLU A 332 20.00 -42.20 34.58
N LYS A 333 20.63 -41.04 34.79
CA LYS A 333 21.32 -40.27 33.74
C LYS A 333 22.52 -41.00 33.12
N LYS A 334 23.11 -41.95 33.85
CA LYS A 334 24.24 -42.78 33.38
C LYS A 334 23.81 -44.02 32.58
N SER A 335 22.53 -44.41 32.63
CA SER A 335 21.98 -45.50 31.80
C SER A 335 21.39 -45.02 30.47
N VAL A 336 21.35 -43.71 30.22
CA VAL A 336 21.02 -43.15 28.89
C VAL A 336 22.31 -43.10 28.05
N ASP A 337 22.94 -44.27 27.89
CA ASP A 337 23.91 -44.49 26.82
C ASP A 337 23.18 -44.45 25.47
N GLN A 338 23.96 -44.20 24.42
CA GLN A 338 23.63 -43.63 23.10
C GLN A 338 22.59 -44.37 22.21
N ASP A 339 21.78 -45.29 22.74
CA ASP A 339 20.81 -46.10 21.97
C ASP A 339 19.34 -45.90 22.38
N GLY A 340 19.05 -44.94 23.27
CA GLY A 340 17.69 -44.61 23.70
C GLY A 340 16.93 -43.65 22.77
N VAL A 341 16.93 -43.89 21.45
CA VAL A 341 15.94 -43.23 20.59
C VAL A 341 14.60 -43.88 20.90
N ASP A 342 13.71 -43.13 21.55
CA ASP A 342 12.31 -43.49 21.68
C ASP A 342 11.73 -43.59 20.25
N THR A 343 11.73 -44.80 19.68
CA THR A 343 11.38 -45.07 18.27
C THR A 343 9.91 -44.75 17.98
N GLU A 344 9.10 -44.51 19.02
CA GLU A 344 7.71 -44.07 18.90
C GLU A 344 7.57 -42.53 18.87
N ASN A 345 8.56 -41.75 19.32
CA ASN A 345 8.50 -40.29 19.26
C ASN A 345 8.97 -39.76 17.89
N PRO A 346 8.07 -39.26 17.04
CA PRO A 346 8.43 -38.81 15.70
C PRO A 346 9.33 -37.56 15.68
N LEU A 347 9.55 -36.92 16.83
CA LEU A 347 10.40 -35.73 16.97
C LEU A 347 11.75 -36.00 17.66
N ALA A 348 12.06 -37.26 17.99
CA ALA A 348 13.26 -37.63 18.77
C ALA A 348 14.56 -37.03 18.22
N GLU A 349 14.75 -37.03 16.90
CA GLU A 349 15.94 -36.51 16.21
C GLU A 349 16.18 -35.01 16.46
N TRP A 350 15.13 -34.22 16.72
CA TRP A 350 15.22 -32.77 16.84
C TRP A 350 15.15 -32.26 18.28
N LEU A 351 15.01 -33.13 19.28
CA LEU A 351 14.87 -32.72 20.69
C LEU A 351 16.11 -32.01 21.23
N THR A 352 17.30 -32.45 20.82
CA THR A 352 18.59 -31.91 21.27
C THR A 352 19.22 -30.93 20.28
N LYS A 353 18.72 -30.85 19.05
CA LYS A 353 19.24 -29.92 18.02
C LYS A 353 19.00 -28.45 18.41
N PRO A 354 19.95 -27.54 18.17
CA PRO A 354 19.73 -26.10 18.30
C PRO A 354 18.53 -25.62 17.46
N ASN A 355 17.78 -24.62 17.93
CA ASN A 355 16.59 -24.13 17.20
C ASN A 355 16.98 -23.57 15.84
N GLU A 356 18.13 -22.92 15.73
CA GLU A 356 18.69 -22.37 14.49
C GLU A 356 18.76 -23.41 13.36
N GLU A 357 19.16 -24.64 13.67
CA GLU A 357 19.30 -25.72 12.69
C GLU A 357 17.95 -26.26 12.21
N THR A 358 16.87 -25.96 12.94
CA THR A 358 15.52 -26.46 12.65
C THR A 358 14.68 -25.51 11.79
N TYR A 359 15.13 -24.27 11.52
CA TYR A 359 14.32 -23.30 10.77
C TYR A 359 14.20 -23.62 9.28
N SER A 360 15.21 -24.27 8.70
CA SER A 360 15.27 -24.63 7.27
C SER A 360 15.11 -26.14 7.00
N ASP A 361 14.84 -26.93 8.03
CA ASP A 361 14.75 -28.39 7.93
C ASP A 361 13.40 -28.82 7.30
N ARG A 362 13.46 -29.27 6.04
CA ARG A 362 12.27 -29.71 5.29
C ARG A 362 11.71 -31.05 5.76
N THR A 363 12.55 -31.91 6.34
CA THR A 363 12.11 -33.19 6.90
C THR A 363 11.27 -32.93 8.14
N LEU A 364 11.77 -32.08 9.03
CA LEU A 364 11.04 -31.63 10.22
C LEU A 364 9.71 -30.95 9.84
N ASP A 365 9.72 -30.04 8.86
CA ASP A 365 8.50 -29.39 8.36
C ASP A 365 7.43 -30.44 7.94
N GLY A 366 7.86 -31.52 7.27
CA GLY A 366 6.99 -32.63 6.86
C GLY A 366 6.40 -33.40 8.04
N VAL A 367 7.20 -33.66 9.08
CA VAL A 367 6.77 -34.34 10.30
C VAL A 367 5.79 -33.46 11.08
N LEU A 368 6.15 -32.20 11.36
CA LEU A 368 5.31 -31.26 12.11
C LEU A 368 3.98 -31.00 11.41
N LYS A 369 3.98 -30.90 10.07
CA LYS A 369 2.75 -30.76 9.28
C LYS A 369 1.79 -31.93 9.52
N LYS A 370 2.29 -33.16 9.57
CA LYS A 370 1.46 -34.36 9.82
C LYS A 370 0.92 -34.36 11.25
N LEU A 371 1.76 -34.05 12.22
CA LEU A 371 1.38 -33.99 13.64
C LEU A 371 0.29 -32.93 13.89
N ALA A 372 0.45 -31.75 13.31
CA ALA A 372 -0.46 -30.63 13.54
C ALA A 372 -1.73 -30.66 12.69
N ALA A 373 -1.87 -31.58 11.72
CA ALA A 373 -2.97 -31.58 10.76
C ALA A 373 -4.38 -31.70 11.41
N PRO A 374 -4.61 -32.58 12.41
CA PRO A 374 -5.92 -32.65 13.08
C PRO A 374 -6.25 -31.36 13.83
N SER A 375 -5.27 -30.83 14.56
CA SER A 375 -5.41 -29.62 15.39
C SER A 375 -5.56 -28.35 14.55
N PHE A 376 -4.89 -28.25 13.40
CA PHE A 376 -5.06 -27.14 12.46
C PHE A 376 -6.53 -26.96 12.05
N LYS A 377 -7.23 -28.05 11.75
CA LYS A 377 -8.62 -28.01 11.28
C LYS A 377 -9.57 -27.50 12.37
N THR A 378 -9.35 -27.88 13.62
CA THR A 378 -10.24 -27.57 14.74
C THR A 378 -9.90 -26.25 15.43
N ARG A 379 -8.62 -25.87 15.49
CA ARG A 379 -8.14 -24.74 16.30
C ARG A 379 -7.76 -23.50 15.51
N LEU A 380 -7.47 -23.62 14.22
CA LEU A 380 -6.83 -22.55 13.43
C LEU A 380 -7.53 -22.22 12.10
N ALA A 381 -8.27 -23.16 11.51
CA ALA A 381 -8.87 -22.96 10.19
C ALA A 381 -9.85 -21.77 10.14
N ASP A 382 -10.68 -21.59 11.17
CA ASP A 382 -11.66 -20.52 11.22
C ASP A 382 -11.02 -19.13 11.33
N SER A 383 -9.99 -18.97 12.15
CA SER A 383 -9.27 -17.69 12.29
C SER A 383 -8.45 -17.35 11.06
N ASN A 384 -7.92 -18.34 10.34
CA ASN A 384 -7.09 -18.10 9.16
C ASN A 384 -7.87 -17.68 7.90
N SER A 385 -9.16 -18.04 7.80
CA SER A 385 -9.88 -17.97 6.53
C SER A 385 -9.91 -16.58 5.89
N ALA A 386 -10.14 -15.51 6.65
CA ALA A 386 -10.21 -14.16 6.08
C ALA A 386 -8.85 -13.71 5.52
N SER A 387 -7.75 -14.01 6.21
CA SER A 387 -6.40 -13.66 5.76
C SER A 387 -6.03 -14.32 4.44
N LYS A 388 -6.57 -15.52 4.13
CA LYS A 388 -6.40 -16.19 2.83
C LYS A 388 -6.99 -15.37 1.68
N ALA A 389 -8.11 -14.72 1.91
CA ALA A 389 -8.87 -14.00 0.90
C ALA A 389 -8.45 -12.53 0.76
N ILE A 390 -7.83 -11.94 1.78
CA ILE A 390 -7.48 -10.51 1.83
C ILE A 390 -5.97 -10.28 1.63
N GLY A 391 -5.12 -11.22 2.01
CA GLY A 391 -3.68 -10.99 2.09
C GLY A 391 -3.25 -10.36 3.42
N ASN A 392 -2.08 -9.72 3.43
CA ASN A 392 -1.51 -9.15 4.64
C ASN A 392 -2.11 -7.77 4.94
N THR A 393 -2.69 -7.61 6.14
CA THR A 393 -3.22 -6.32 6.61
C THR A 393 -2.40 -5.73 7.75
N TYR A 394 -1.12 -6.13 7.85
CA TYR A 394 -0.16 -5.71 8.88
C TYR A 394 -0.75 -5.69 10.29
N THR A 395 -0.90 -4.52 10.93
CA THR A 395 -1.39 -4.43 12.31
C THR A 395 -2.79 -5.01 12.49
N ALA A 396 -3.62 -4.91 11.46
CA ALA A 396 -4.97 -5.44 11.45
C ALA A 396 -5.02 -6.97 11.31
N SER A 397 -3.92 -7.62 10.90
CA SER A 397 -3.91 -9.04 10.51
C SER A 397 -4.33 -9.99 11.64
N VAL A 398 -3.80 -9.80 12.86
CA VAL A 398 -4.16 -10.65 14.01
C VAL A 398 -5.63 -10.43 14.43
N PHE A 399 -6.11 -9.19 14.34
CA PHE A 399 -7.50 -8.85 14.68
C PHE A 399 -8.49 -9.29 13.60
N LEU A 400 -8.07 -9.29 12.35
CA LEU A 400 -8.82 -9.86 11.23
C LEU A 400 -8.95 -11.38 11.39
N GLY A 401 -7.90 -12.03 11.90
CA GLY A 401 -7.98 -13.45 12.28
C GLY A 401 -8.97 -13.71 13.42
N LEU A 402 -9.00 -12.83 14.42
CA LEU A 402 -10.00 -12.89 15.49
C LEU A 402 -11.43 -12.63 14.98
N ALA A 403 -11.61 -11.65 14.09
CA ALA A 403 -12.90 -11.38 13.45
C ALA A 403 -13.38 -12.57 12.60
N SER A 404 -12.47 -13.21 11.85
CA SER A 404 -12.76 -14.43 11.08
C SER A 404 -13.21 -15.58 11.99
N LEU A 405 -12.58 -15.74 13.16
CA LEU A 405 -12.99 -16.73 14.14
C LEU A 405 -14.38 -16.42 14.71
N ILE A 406 -14.65 -15.17 15.06
CA ILE A 406 -15.95 -14.75 15.60
C ILE A 406 -17.07 -14.92 14.56
N ASP A 407 -16.84 -14.49 13.32
CA ASP A 407 -17.81 -14.64 12.22
C ASP A 407 -18.17 -16.12 12.00
N LYS A 408 -17.15 -16.99 11.96
CA LYS A 408 -17.34 -18.41 11.66
C LYS A 408 -17.76 -19.25 12.87
N ALA A 409 -16.88 -19.39 13.85
CA ALA A 409 -17.13 -20.22 15.03
C ALA A 409 -18.18 -19.56 15.94
N GLY A 410 -18.17 -18.23 16.07
CA GLY A 410 -19.20 -17.51 16.82
C GLY A 410 -20.57 -17.59 16.14
N GLY A 411 -20.64 -17.39 14.82
CA GLY A 411 -21.88 -17.52 14.05
C GLY A 411 -22.47 -18.93 14.06
N ARG A 412 -21.65 -19.97 14.21
CA ARG A 412 -22.10 -21.36 14.41
C ARG A 412 -22.46 -21.70 15.86
N GLY A 413 -22.16 -20.82 16.82
CA GLY A 413 -22.37 -21.06 18.25
C GLY A 413 -21.29 -21.92 18.93
N ASP A 414 -20.14 -22.14 18.29
CA ASP A 414 -19.04 -22.94 18.84
C ASP A 414 -18.22 -22.20 19.92
N LEU A 415 -18.22 -20.86 19.88
CA LEU A 415 -17.60 -20.00 20.88
C LEU A 415 -18.48 -19.91 22.13
N THR A 416 -18.57 -21.01 22.86
CA THR A 416 -19.32 -21.13 24.12
C THR A 416 -18.54 -20.61 25.33
N PRO A 417 -19.21 -20.27 26.45
CA PRO A 417 -18.52 -19.82 27.67
C PRO A 417 -17.49 -20.82 28.16
N GLY A 418 -16.31 -20.33 28.54
CA GLY A 418 -15.16 -21.14 28.98
C GLY A 418 -14.18 -21.50 27.86
N LYS A 419 -14.53 -21.27 26.59
CA LYS A 419 -13.60 -21.46 25.46
C LYS A 419 -12.42 -20.51 25.55
N ASN A 420 -11.21 -21.04 25.36
CA ASN A 420 -9.95 -20.30 25.42
C ASN A 420 -9.37 -20.02 24.04
N LEU A 421 -9.02 -18.76 23.79
CA LEU A 421 -8.40 -18.30 22.57
C LEU A 421 -6.97 -17.86 22.89
N VAL A 422 -5.97 -18.40 22.20
CA VAL A 422 -4.59 -17.93 22.32
C VAL A 422 -4.22 -17.12 21.10
N VAL A 423 -3.76 -15.89 21.33
CA VAL A 423 -3.44 -14.94 20.27
C VAL A 423 -1.93 -14.70 20.27
N PHE A 424 -1.30 -14.81 19.10
CA PHE A 424 0.09 -14.45 18.86
C PHE A 424 0.18 -13.30 17.87
N SER A 425 0.67 -12.16 18.32
CA SER A 425 0.94 -10.99 17.48
C SER A 425 2.44 -10.77 17.34
N TYR A 426 2.87 -10.44 16.13
CA TYR A 426 4.27 -10.18 15.78
C TYR A 426 4.35 -8.92 14.92
N GLY A 427 5.40 -8.13 15.11
CA GLY A 427 5.84 -7.08 14.20
C GLY A 427 7.36 -7.05 14.13
N SER A 428 7.90 -6.98 12.92
CA SER A 428 9.34 -6.91 12.66
C SER A 428 10.04 -5.75 13.37
N GLY A 429 11.36 -5.89 13.55
CA GLY A 429 12.20 -4.94 14.30
C GLY A 429 12.82 -5.42 15.63
N ALA A 430 12.27 -6.32 16.45
CA ALA A 430 10.96 -6.97 16.45
C ALA A 430 10.33 -6.98 17.85
N LEU A 431 8.99 -6.84 17.87
CA LEU A 431 8.14 -7.00 19.05
C LEU A 431 7.11 -8.09 18.78
N ALA A 432 6.89 -8.96 19.75
CA ALA A 432 5.82 -9.95 19.69
C ALA A 432 5.20 -10.16 21.06
N SER A 433 3.90 -10.48 21.10
CA SER A 433 3.22 -10.90 22.31
C SER A 433 2.29 -12.08 22.07
N MET A 434 2.25 -12.97 23.05
CA MET A 434 1.27 -14.04 23.14
C MET A 434 0.38 -13.81 24.35
N TYR A 435 -0.93 -13.91 24.20
CA TYR A 435 -1.88 -13.69 25.29
C TYR A 435 -3.13 -14.59 25.19
N ARG A 436 -3.81 -14.79 26.32
CA ARG A 436 -5.05 -15.57 26.41
C ARG A 436 -6.28 -14.68 26.51
N LEU A 437 -7.31 -15.04 25.76
CA LEU A 437 -8.67 -14.55 25.92
C LEU A 437 -9.58 -15.73 26.24
N HIS A 438 -10.69 -15.47 26.92
CA HIS A 438 -11.72 -16.48 27.16
C HIS A 438 -13.10 -15.94 26.81
N VAL A 439 -13.94 -16.83 26.30
CA VAL A 439 -15.33 -16.55 25.99
C VAL A 439 -16.17 -16.68 27.26
N ARG A 440 -17.12 -15.76 27.47
CA ARG A 440 -18.03 -15.76 28.62
C ARG A 440 -19.38 -15.17 28.25
N VAL A 441 -20.33 -15.32 29.16
CA VAL A 441 -21.62 -14.62 29.10
C VAL A 441 -21.51 -13.33 29.91
N PRO A 442 -21.64 -12.15 29.28
CA PRO A 442 -21.77 -10.88 29.99
C PRO A 442 -23.00 -10.83 30.88
N SER A 443 -22.94 -10.01 31.94
CA SER A 443 -24.12 -9.67 32.74
C SER A 443 -25.07 -8.74 31.99
N GLN A 444 -24.54 -7.88 31.11
CA GLN A 444 -25.32 -6.99 30.25
C GLN A 444 -25.60 -7.62 28.87
N THR A 445 -26.78 -7.37 28.30
CA THR A 445 -27.18 -7.97 27.01
C THR A 445 -26.77 -7.16 25.78
N ARG A 446 -26.20 -5.96 25.94
CA ARG A 446 -25.82 -5.07 24.82
C ARG A 446 -24.76 -5.69 23.91
N PHE A 447 -23.87 -6.51 24.47
CA PHE A 447 -22.75 -7.11 23.76
C PHE A 447 -22.75 -8.63 23.91
N SER A 448 -22.55 -9.34 22.81
CA SER A 448 -22.45 -10.80 22.79
C SER A 448 -21.61 -11.26 21.60
N VAL A 449 -21.08 -12.48 21.67
CA VAL A 449 -20.36 -13.10 20.54
C VAL A 449 -21.27 -13.22 19.31
N GLN A 450 -22.54 -13.58 19.54
CA GLN A 450 -23.55 -13.69 18.49
C GLN A 450 -23.77 -12.35 17.76
N LYS A 451 -23.95 -11.26 18.53
CA LYS A 451 -24.10 -9.92 17.96
C LYS A 451 -22.84 -9.49 17.20
N MET A 452 -21.65 -9.89 17.66
CA MET A 452 -20.42 -9.65 16.93
C MET A 452 -20.37 -10.37 15.58
N ALA A 453 -20.71 -11.66 15.55
CA ALA A 453 -20.76 -12.44 14.31
C ALA A 453 -21.76 -11.84 13.29
N GLU A 454 -22.98 -11.50 13.76
CA GLU A 454 -24.01 -10.87 12.93
C GLU A 454 -23.56 -9.52 12.37
N SER A 455 -22.94 -8.68 13.21
CA SER A 455 -22.53 -7.33 12.81
C SER A 455 -21.36 -7.38 11.80
N LEU A 456 -20.42 -8.30 12.00
CA LEU A 456 -19.29 -8.52 11.09
C LEU A 456 -19.76 -8.92 9.70
N SER A 457 -20.60 -9.97 9.61
CA SER A 457 -21.03 -10.60 8.34
C SER A 457 -19.85 -10.78 7.37
N LEU A 458 -18.69 -11.19 7.88
CA LEU A 458 -17.41 -11.06 7.19
C LEU A 458 -17.31 -12.04 6.02
N THR A 459 -17.75 -13.29 6.18
CA THR A 459 -17.76 -14.27 5.09
C THR A 459 -18.60 -13.78 3.91
N GLN A 460 -19.81 -13.27 4.16
CA GLN A 460 -20.68 -12.72 3.12
C GLN A 460 -20.06 -11.49 2.44
N ARG A 461 -19.47 -10.58 3.21
CA ARG A 461 -18.81 -9.39 2.67
C ARG A 461 -17.61 -9.73 1.80
N LEU A 462 -16.83 -10.74 2.18
CA LEU A 462 -15.71 -11.24 1.38
C LEU A 462 -16.15 -11.77 0.02
N GLU A 463 -17.26 -12.50 -0.02
CA GLU A 463 -17.88 -13.05 -1.23
C GLU A 463 -18.51 -11.96 -2.12
N SER A 464 -18.92 -10.83 -1.52
CA SER A 464 -19.52 -9.70 -2.26
C SER A 464 -18.50 -8.81 -2.99
N ARG A 465 -17.20 -9.00 -2.76
CA ARG A 465 -16.15 -8.20 -3.38
C ARG A 465 -16.06 -8.45 -4.89
N GLU A 466 -15.62 -7.44 -5.61
CA GLU A 466 -15.33 -7.53 -7.03
C GLU A 466 -13.95 -8.16 -7.27
N GLU A 467 -13.92 -9.26 -8.02
CA GLU A 467 -12.65 -9.80 -8.52
C GLU A 467 -12.14 -8.97 -9.69
N ILE A 468 -10.92 -8.44 -9.59
CA ILE A 468 -10.29 -7.56 -10.59
C ILE A 468 -9.16 -8.25 -11.34
N HIS A 469 -8.86 -7.77 -12.55
CA HIS A 469 -7.76 -8.30 -13.35
C HIS A 469 -6.41 -8.01 -12.68
N PRO A 470 -5.41 -8.92 -12.71
CA PRO A 470 -4.12 -8.70 -12.05
C PRO A 470 -3.37 -7.42 -12.43
N SER A 471 -3.55 -6.91 -13.65
CA SER A 471 -2.98 -5.60 -14.06
C SER A 471 -3.54 -4.41 -13.27
N GLU A 472 -4.72 -4.53 -12.67
CA GLU A 472 -5.27 -3.49 -11.82
C GLU A 472 -4.54 -3.38 -10.47
N LEU A 473 -3.93 -4.46 -9.98
CA LEU A 473 -2.99 -4.39 -8.84
C LEU A 473 -1.77 -3.53 -9.22
N ASP A 474 -1.26 -3.65 -10.45
CA ASP A 474 -0.18 -2.79 -10.95
C ASP A 474 -0.61 -1.31 -10.94
N ASN A 475 -1.80 -1.01 -11.48
CA ASN A 475 -2.35 0.35 -11.48
C ASN A 475 -2.53 0.91 -10.06
N ALA A 476 -3.06 0.11 -9.13
CA ALA A 476 -3.24 0.51 -7.74
C ALA A 476 -1.89 0.86 -7.09
N LEU A 477 -0.88 -0.01 -7.23
CA LEU A 477 0.44 0.23 -6.65
C LEU A 477 1.18 1.40 -7.33
N GLU A 478 0.99 1.62 -8.63
CA GLU A 478 1.59 2.74 -9.36
C GLU A 478 0.96 4.08 -8.98
N THR A 479 -0.37 4.13 -8.84
CA THR A 479 -1.08 5.35 -8.37
C THR A 479 -0.69 5.70 -6.94
N ARG A 480 -0.52 4.71 -6.06
CA ARG A 480 0.02 4.93 -4.70
C ARG A 480 1.46 5.41 -4.70
N ALA A 481 2.34 4.78 -5.48
CA ALA A 481 3.73 5.22 -5.62
C ALA A 481 3.80 6.66 -6.15
N ARG A 482 2.91 7.02 -7.08
CA ARG A 482 2.76 8.39 -7.55
C ARG A 482 2.26 9.31 -6.45
N MET A 483 1.26 8.96 -5.64
CA MET A 483 0.81 9.76 -4.50
C MET A 483 1.95 10.04 -3.50
N HIS A 484 2.80 9.05 -3.21
CA HIS A 484 3.94 9.21 -2.30
C HIS A 484 5.07 10.09 -2.87
N ARG A 485 5.26 10.09 -4.20
CA ARG A 485 6.31 10.86 -4.89
C ARG A 485 5.85 12.23 -5.39
N ALA A 486 4.56 12.36 -5.70
CA ALA A 486 3.97 13.60 -6.18
C ALA A 486 3.93 14.58 -5.01
N GLY A 487 4.53 15.74 -5.20
CA GLY A 487 4.33 16.85 -4.27
C GLY A 487 2.84 17.23 -4.21
N ALA A 488 2.46 17.90 -3.13
CA ALA A 488 1.17 18.56 -3.01
C ALA A 488 1.01 19.71 -4.03
N PRO A 489 -0.19 19.94 -4.61
CA PRO A 489 -1.45 19.22 -4.38
C PRO A 489 -1.58 17.90 -5.17
N TYR A 490 -2.43 16.99 -4.67
CA TYR A 490 -2.71 15.68 -5.27
C TYR A 490 -4.21 15.38 -5.32
N SER A 491 -4.66 14.73 -6.40
CA SER A 491 -6.03 14.22 -6.56
C SER A 491 -5.98 12.72 -6.85
N PRO A 492 -6.62 11.88 -6.01
CA PRO A 492 -6.74 10.44 -6.25
C PRO A 492 -7.48 10.11 -7.54
N VAL A 493 -7.17 8.95 -8.12
CA VAL A 493 -7.75 8.51 -9.40
C VAL A 493 -8.19 7.05 -9.43
N TYR A 494 -7.80 6.23 -8.44
CA TYR A 494 -8.06 4.81 -8.45
C TYR A 494 -8.35 4.24 -7.05
N PRO A 495 -9.36 3.35 -6.90
CA PRO A 495 -10.42 3.08 -7.87
C PRO A 495 -11.40 4.26 -7.98
N ASN A 496 -12.30 4.25 -8.96
CA ASN A 496 -13.42 5.20 -8.97
C ASN A 496 -14.30 5.02 -7.72
N VAL A 497 -14.83 6.11 -7.17
CA VAL A 497 -15.66 6.10 -5.95
C VAL A 497 -16.85 5.16 -6.06
N GLY A 498 -17.44 5.01 -7.25
CA GLY A 498 -18.56 4.10 -7.52
C GLY A 498 -18.25 2.61 -7.31
N ARG A 499 -16.97 2.22 -7.18
CA ARG A 499 -16.53 0.85 -6.88
C ARG A 499 -16.31 0.59 -5.39
N LEU A 500 -16.37 1.60 -4.54
CA LEU A 500 -16.22 1.44 -3.10
C LEU A 500 -17.53 0.93 -2.48
N PHE A 501 -17.44 0.23 -1.35
CA PHE A 501 -18.64 -0.18 -0.62
C PHE A 501 -19.40 1.05 -0.10
N PRO A 502 -20.74 1.01 -0.03
CA PRO A 502 -21.52 2.03 0.69
C PRO A 502 -21.00 2.23 2.12
N GLY A 503 -20.93 3.49 2.57
CA GLY A 503 -20.38 3.85 3.88
C GLY A 503 -18.86 3.97 3.96
N THR A 504 -18.13 3.68 2.87
CA THR A 504 -16.66 3.78 2.83
C THR A 504 -16.21 5.23 2.79
N TYR A 505 -15.22 5.59 3.61
CA TYR A 505 -14.50 6.85 3.49
C TYR A 505 -13.42 6.76 2.42
N TYR A 506 -13.29 7.82 1.64
CA TYR A 506 -12.27 7.95 0.59
C TYR A 506 -11.62 9.33 0.64
N LEU A 507 -10.39 9.41 0.13
CA LEU A 507 -9.61 10.63 0.03
C LEU A 507 -10.13 11.46 -1.16
N ASN A 508 -10.60 12.68 -0.89
CA ASN A 508 -10.99 13.63 -1.95
C ASN A 508 -9.75 14.22 -2.66
N GLY A 509 -8.70 14.47 -1.87
CA GLY A 509 -7.51 15.16 -2.34
C GLY A 509 -6.58 15.60 -1.21
N ILE A 510 -5.38 15.99 -1.61
CA ILE A 510 -4.33 16.58 -0.78
C ILE A 510 -4.11 18.00 -1.30
N ASP A 511 -4.34 19.02 -0.48
CA ASP A 511 -4.13 20.40 -0.89
C ASP A 511 -2.64 20.79 -0.92
N SER A 512 -2.31 22.02 -1.37
CA SER A 512 -0.93 22.52 -1.47
C SER A 512 -0.20 22.63 -0.12
N LYS A 513 -0.90 22.48 1.00
CA LYS A 513 -0.35 22.50 2.37
C LYS A 513 -0.30 21.09 2.97
N TRP A 514 -0.51 20.05 2.17
CA TRP A 514 -0.57 18.64 2.60
C TRP A 514 -1.81 18.28 3.43
N THR A 515 -2.82 19.14 3.46
CA THR A 515 -4.09 18.85 4.14
C THR A 515 -4.86 17.81 3.34
N ARG A 516 -5.19 16.69 3.99
CA ARG A 516 -6.04 15.64 3.43
C ARG A 516 -7.50 15.91 3.78
N THR A 517 -8.40 15.69 2.82
CA THR A 517 -9.85 15.82 3.03
C THR A 517 -10.54 14.53 2.61
N TYR A 518 -11.59 14.15 3.34
CA TYR A 518 -12.27 12.87 3.16
C TYR A 518 -13.77 13.07 2.96
N SER A 519 -14.37 12.17 2.20
CA SER A 519 -15.82 12.05 2.05
C SER A 519 -16.24 10.61 2.30
N ARG A 520 -17.52 10.40 2.60
CA ARG A 520 -18.10 9.07 2.81
C ARG A 520 -19.06 8.73 1.68
N VAL A 521 -18.94 7.53 1.12
CA VAL A 521 -19.91 7.00 0.16
C VAL A 521 -21.27 6.87 0.87
N PRO A 522 -22.36 7.41 0.30
CA PRO A 522 -23.70 7.26 0.87
C PRO A 522 -24.08 5.79 1.11
N LEU A 523 -24.82 5.51 2.18
CA LEU A 523 -25.23 4.13 2.53
C LEU A 523 -26.21 3.52 1.52
N ASP A 524 -26.96 4.35 0.79
CA ASP A 524 -27.90 3.98 -0.26
C ASP A 524 -27.26 3.93 -1.66
N ALA A 525 -25.96 4.20 -1.77
CA ALA A 525 -25.24 4.15 -3.04
C ALA A 525 -25.26 2.72 -3.62
N LYS A 526 -25.43 2.63 -4.95
CA LYS A 526 -25.29 1.38 -5.69
C LYS A 526 -23.88 1.28 -6.25
N MET A 527 -23.21 0.17 -5.98
CA MET A 527 -21.91 -0.10 -6.58
C MET A 527 -22.03 -0.26 -8.09
N GLU A 528 -21.11 0.35 -8.82
CA GLU A 528 -20.96 0.19 -10.26
C GLU A 528 -20.41 -1.21 -10.57
N LYS A 529 -21.03 -1.92 -11.53
CA LYS A 529 -20.56 -3.24 -11.98
C LYS A 529 -19.50 -3.10 -13.07
N HIS A 530 -18.56 -4.04 -13.10
CA HIS A 530 -17.55 -4.16 -14.15
C HIS A 530 -18.17 -4.09 -15.56
N GLY A 531 -17.61 -3.24 -16.44
CA GLY A 531 -17.99 -3.17 -17.87
C GLY A 531 -18.77 -1.90 -18.29
N THR A 532 -19.17 -1.02 -17.38
CA THR A 532 -19.53 0.35 -17.74
C THR A 532 -18.25 1.09 -18.14
N SER A 533 -17.97 1.11 -19.46
CA SER A 533 -16.84 1.79 -20.13
C SER A 533 -15.72 2.23 -19.17
N LEU A 534 -14.77 1.32 -18.94
CA LEU A 534 -13.44 1.71 -18.45
C LEU A 534 -12.82 2.62 -19.52
N ALA A 535 -13.14 3.90 -19.48
CA ALA A 535 -12.18 4.89 -19.92
C ALA A 535 -10.92 4.62 -19.08
N PRO A 536 -9.72 4.49 -19.68
CA PRO A 536 -8.50 4.62 -18.90
C PRO A 536 -8.62 5.94 -18.12
N PRO A 537 -8.14 6.05 -16.87
CA PRO A 537 -8.25 7.28 -16.11
C PRO A 537 -7.57 8.39 -16.92
N ILE A 538 -8.37 9.17 -17.63
CA ILE A 538 -7.97 10.47 -18.13
C ILE A 538 -7.68 11.25 -16.86
N VAL A 539 -6.41 11.61 -16.68
CA VAL A 539 -5.96 12.51 -15.62
C VAL A 539 -6.64 13.87 -15.85
N LEU A 540 -7.85 14.01 -15.34
CA LEU A 540 -8.51 15.29 -15.15
C LEU A 540 -7.98 15.85 -13.82
N ARG A 541 -6.96 16.69 -13.90
CA ARG A 541 -6.71 17.66 -12.82
C ARG A 541 -7.90 18.61 -12.78
N LEU A 542 -8.63 18.64 -11.67
CA LEU A 542 -9.52 19.75 -11.37
C LEU A 542 -9.15 20.34 -10.00
N SER A 543 -8.53 21.52 -10.07
CA SER A 543 -8.54 22.50 -9.00
C SER A 543 -9.97 22.76 -8.54
N LYS A 544 -10.24 22.45 -7.26
CA LYS A 544 -11.35 22.86 -6.38
C LYS A 544 -12.74 23.04 -7.02
N ARG A 545 -13.72 22.28 -6.52
CA ARG A 545 -15.06 22.81 -6.20
C ARG A 545 -15.86 21.86 -5.31
N ASP A 546 -16.08 22.30 -4.09
CA ASP A 546 -17.24 21.91 -3.30
C ASP A 546 -18.53 22.34 -4.01
N THR A 547 -19.58 21.55 -3.80
CA THR A 547 -20.99 21.68 -4.22
C THR A 547 -21.34 21.23 -5.65
N VAL A 548 -21.96 20.04 -5.72
CA VAL A 548 -22.58 19.43 -6.89
C VAL A 548 -23.62 20.39 -7.51
N SER A 549 -23.42 20.74 -8.78
CA SER A 549 -24.45 21.40 -9.59
C SER A 549 -25.38 20.33 -10.15
N ILE A 550 -26.68 20.46 -9.91
CA ILE A 550 -27.71 19.68 -10.61
C ILE A 550 -27.69 20.09 -12.10
N PRO A 551 -27.75 19.17 -13.08
CA PRO A 551 -27.81 19.53 -14.49
C PRO A 551 -29.09 20.34 -14.76
N VAL A 552 -28.93 21.58 -15.25
CA VAL A 552 -30.05 22.38 -15.74
C VAL A 552 -30.13 22.19 -17.26
N THR A 553 -31.09 21.40 -17.71
CA THR A 553 -31.48 21.37 -19.13
C THR A 553 -32.41 22.55 -19.40
N GLY A 554 -31.83 23.73 -19.68
CA GLY A 554 -32.56 24.93 -20.06
C GLY A 554 -31.79 25.73 -21.11
N LYS A 555 -32.50 26.34 -22.07
CA LYS A 555 -31.89 27.30 -23.02
C LYS A 555 -31.29 28.47 -22.23
N LEU A 556 -30.09 28.88 -22.62
CA LEU A 556 -29.36 30.00 -22.02
C LEU A 556 -30.13 31.31 -22.24
N GLU A 557 -30.77 31.85 -21.20
CA GLU A 557 -31.20 33.24 -21.21
C GLU A 557 -30.07 34.12 -20.65
N VAL A 558 -29.66 35.09 -21.45
CA VAL A 558 -28.68 36.11 -21.03
C VAL A 558 -29.36 37.01 -20.01
N LEU A 559 -29.07 36.80 -18.72
CA LEU A 559 -29.54 37.63 -17.61
C LEU A 559 -29.08 39.09 -17.79
N THR A 560 -29.90 39.90 -18.45
CA THR A 560 -29.59 41.30 -18.77
C THR A 560 -30.35 42.32 -17.93
N SER A 561 -31.23 41.91 -17.00
CA SER A 561 -31.75 42.85 -16.00
C SER A 561 -32.23 42.13 -14.75
N ALA A 562 -31.70 42.58 -13.60
CA ALA A 562 -32.20 42.19 -12.30
C ALA A 562 -33.48 42.99 -12.03
N ALA A 563 -34.61 42.30 -11.83
CA ALA A 563 -35.75 42.93 -11.18
C ALA A 563 -35.35 43.26 -9.73
N GLU A 564 -35.50 44.53 -9.39
CA GLU A 564 -35.11 45.13 -8.12
C GLU A 564 -35.76 44.40 -6.92
N GLY A 565 -34.99 44.17 -5.85
CA GLY A 565 -35.56 43.87 -4.54
C GLY A 565 -34.92 42.76 -3.69
N SER A 566 -33.86 42.07 -4.11
CA SER A 566 -33.21 41.08 -3.24
C SER A 566 -31.69 41.04 -3.44
N SER A 567 -30.94 41.55 -2.44
CA SER A 567 -29.48 41.54 -2.37
C SER A 567 -28.88 40.13 -2.35
N ASP A 568 -29.67 39.13 -1.93
CA ASP A 568 -29.19 37.75 -1.77
C ASP A 568 -29.06 37.02 -3.11
N LYS A 569 -29.96 37.28 -4.07
CA LYS A 569 -29.93 36.64 -5.39
C LYS A 569 -28.73 37.10 -6.25
N LEU A 570 -28.26 38.32 -6.06
CA LEU A 570 -27.07 38.85 -6.77
C LEU A 570 -25.77 38.20 -6.26
N THR A 571 -25.73 37.89 -4.97
CA THR A 571 -24.58 37.22 -4.32
C THR A 571 -24.53 35.74 -4.69
N GLU A 572 -25.69 35.09 -4.81
CA GLU A 572 -25.80 33.71 -5.26
C GLU A 572 -25.46 33.54 -6.75
N ALA A 573 -25.87 34.48 -7.61
CA ALA A 573 -25.53 34.48 -9.04
C ALA A 573 -24.02 34.67 -9.28
N ARG A 574 -23.33 35.48 -8.47
CA ARG A 574 -21.87 35.68 -8.58
C ARG A 574 -21.04 34.47 -8.15
N ARG A 575 -21.59 33.58 -7.30
CA ARG A 575 -20.87 32.39 -6.79
C ARG A 575 -20.93 31.17 -7.71
N ARG A 576 -21.86 31.13 -8.68
CA ARG A 576 -22.03 30.00 -9.61
C ARG A 576 -21.37 30.28 -10.97
N VAL A 577 -20.04 30.28 -11.05
CA VAL A 577 -19.36 30.31 -12.37
C VAL A 577 -19.23 28.88 -12.88
N ALA A 578 -20.22 28.37 -13.61
CA ALA A 578 -20.11 27.07 -14.28
C ALA A 578 -18.88 27.06 -15.21
N CYS A 579 -18.05 26.01 -15.14
CA CYS A 579 -17.05 25.78 -16.18
C CYS A 579 -17.80 25.25 -17.41
N VAL A 580 -17.79 26.00 -18.49
CA VAL A 580 -18.51 25.68 -19.72
C VAL A 580 -17.51 25.64 -20.87
N ILE A 581 -17.62 24.61 -21.72
CA ILE A 581 -16.87 24.56 -22.99
C ILE A 581 -17.66 25.39 -23.98
N THR A 582 -17.20 26.61 -24.23
CA THR A 582 -17.91 27.59 -25.08
C THR A 582 -17.46 27.57 -26.53
N GLY A 583 -16.31 26.96 -26.84
CA GLY A 583 -15.80 26.83 -28.21
C GLY A 583 -14.89 25.62 -28.36
N VAL A 584 -14.86 25.06 -29.57
CA VAL A 584 -14.07 23.87 -29.89
C VAL A 584 -13.43 24.06 -31.27
N SER A 585 -12.26 23.48 -31.49
CA SER A 585 -11.61 23.45 -32.79
C SER A 585 -10.88 22.12 -33.00
N ALA A 586 -10.73 21.71 -34.25
CA ALA A 586 -9.95 20.53 -34.61
C ALA A 586 -9.12 20.82 -35.87
N GLY A 587 -7.82 20.56 -35.78
CA GLY A 587 -6.91 20.59 -36.93
C GLY A 587 -6.87 19.22 -37.60
N LEU A 588 -7.00 19.16 -38.92
CA LEU A 588 -6.95 17.90 -39.67
C LEU A 588 -5.74 17.82 -40.62
N PRO A 589 -5.17 16.62 -40.81
CA PRO A 589 -4.19 16.37 -41.85
C PRO A 589 -4.85 16.36 -43.24
N GLY A 590 -4.09 16.63 -44.31
CA GLY A 590 -4.63 16.74 -45.66
C GLY A 590 -3.64 17.10 -46.78
N GLY A 591 -2.33 17.13 -46.52
CA GLY A 591 -1.28 17.15 -47.55
C GLY A 591 -1.14 18.39 -48.46
N GLY A 592 -2.05 19.37 -48.40
CA GLY A 592 -1.95 20.59 -49.22
C GLY A 592 -2.92 21.73 -48.87
N GLY A 593 -3.70 21.61 -47.80
CA GLY A 593 -4.67 22.62 -47.34
C GLY A 593 -4.33 23.22 -45.98
N ARG A 594 -5.16 24.18 -45.53
CA ARG A 594 -5.09 24.73 -44.17
C ARG A 594 -5.44 23.64 -43.14
N VAL A 595 -4.64 23.53 -42.08
CA VAL A 595 -4.88 22.55 -41.01
C VAL A 595 -6.19 22.82 -40.28
N PHE A 596 -6.53 24.09 -40.04
CA PHE A 596 -7.77 24.51 -39.42
C PHE A 596 -8.74 25.04 -40.47
N GLY A 597 -9.89 24.38 -40.59
CA GLY A 597 -10.97 24.74 -41.50
C GLY A 597 -12.33 24.68 -40.81
N PRO A 598 -13.32 25.48 -41.25
CA PRO A 598 -14.63 25.58 -40.60
C PRO A 598 -15.42 24.26 -40.63
N GLU A 599 -15.12 23.37 -41.57
CA GLU A 599 -15.82 22.10 -41.75
C GLU A 599 -15.09 20.91 -41.11
N ASN A 600 -13.94 21.11 -40.47
CA ASN A 600 -13.10 20.01 -39.98
C ASN A 600 -13.83 19.09 -38.99
N LEU A 601 -14.62 19.66 -38.07
CA LEU A 601 -15.40 18.86 -37.12
C LEU A 601 -16.47 18.03 -37.83
N THR A 602 -17.13 18.60 -38.83
CA THR A 602 -18.11 17.88 -39.67
C THR A 602 -17.43 16.71 -40.37
N ARG A 603 -16.28 16.95 -41.00
CA ARG A 603 -15.48 15.94 -41.71
C ARG A 603 -15.02 14.80 -40.80
N LEU A 604 -14.63 15.11 -39.56
CA LEU A 604 -14.32 14.10 -38.55
C LEU A 604 -15.52 13.23 -38.21
N VAL A 605 -16.68 13.85 -37.96
CA VAL A 605 -17.90 13.13 -37.58
C VAL A 605 -18.46 12.30 -38.73
N THR A 606 -18.28 12.73 -39.98
CA THR A 606 -18.66 11.97 -41.18
C THR A 606 -17.67 10.87 -41.54
N GLY A 607 -16.53 10.78 -40.84
CA GLY A 607 -15.54 9.73 -41.05
C GLY A 607 -14.65 9.94 -42.28
N ASP A 608 -14.41 11.18 -42.68
CA ASP A 608 -13.57 11.50 -43.84
C ASP A 608 -12.13 10.96 -43.67
N GLN A 609 -11.68 10.16 -44.63
CA GLN A 609 -10.33 9.62 -44.64
C GLN A 609 -9.29 10.71 -44.97
N CYS A 610 -8.41 11.01 -44.01
CA CYS A 610 -7.37 12.04 -44.15
C CYS A 610 -5.96 11.44 -44.40
N ILE A 611 -5.85 10.13 -44.53
CA ILE A 611 -4.63 9.42 -44.91
C ILE A 611 -4.54 9.37 -46.43
N THR A 612 -3.47 9.94 -47.00
CA THR A 612 -3.27 10.04 -48.46
C THR A 612 -1.94 9.42 -48.91
N PRO A 613 -1.80 9.09 -50.20
CA PRO A 613 -0.53 8.66 -50.76
C PRO A 613 0.60 9.66 -50.54
N VAL A 614 1.74 9.15 -50.11
CA VAL A 614 2.98 9.94 -49.99
C VAL A 614 3.56 10.18 -51.38
N ASN A 615 3.94 11.42 -51.70
CA ASN A 615 4.50 11.77 -53.00
C ASN A 615 5.94 11.22 -53.18
N GLY A 616 6.43 11.16 -54.42
CA GLY A 616 7.75 10.61 -54.73
C GLY A 616 8.90 11.31 -54.00
N SER A 617 8.86 12.64 -53.88
CA SER A 617 9.89 13.43 -53.20
C SER A 617 9.98 13.10 -51.70
N LEU A 618 8.86 12.94 -51.01
CA LEU A 618 8.84 12.60 -49.59
C LEU A 618 9.28 11.14 -49.36
N LYS A 619 8.95 10.23 -50.28
CA LYS A 619 9.46 8.86 -50.25
C LYS A 619 10.98 8.81 -50.42
N MET A 620 11.55 9.61 -51.33
CA MET A 620 13.00 9.73 -51.47
C MET A 620 13.64 10.30 -50.21
N ALA A 621 13.06 11.36 -49.63
CA ALA A 621 13.54 11.91 -48.36
C ALA A 621 13.47 10.90 -47.19
N MET A 622 12.54 9.93 -47.22
CA MET A 622 12.50 8.82 -46.26
C MET A 622 13.62 7.80 -46.50
N LEU A 623 13.96 7.51 -47.76
CA LEU A 623 15.10 6.65 -48.12
C LEU A 623 16.43 7.28 -47.68
N ASP A 624 16.59 8.59 -47.90
CA ASP A 624 17.81 9.33 -47.53
C ASP A 624 18.07 9.33 -46.02
N LYS A 625 17.05 9.03 -45.19
CA LYS A 625 17.18 8.87 -43.74
C LYS A 625 17.82 7.53 -43.34
N ASN A 626 18.09 6.62 -44.29
CA ASN A 626 18.71 5.30 -44.07
C ASN A 626 18.02 4.52 -42.92
N VAL A 627 16.69 4.50 -42.94
CA VAL A 627 15.89 3.91 -41.86
C VAL A 627 16.03 2.39 -41.85
N VAL A 628 16.20 1.80 -40.67
CA VAL A 628 16.21 0.34 -40.48
C VAL A 628 14.87 -0.13 -39.96
N GLN A 629 14.18 -0.96 -40.73
CA GLN A 629 12.92 -1.55 -40.34
C GLN A 629 13.14 -2.78 -39.46
N LEU A 630 12.43 -2.84 -38.33
CA LEU A 630 12.36 -4.02 -37.46
C LEU A 630 11.19 -4.90 -37.90
N LYS A 631 11.48 -6.10 -38.39
CA LYS A 631 10.49 -7.12 -38.77
C LYS A 631 10.40 -8.17 -37.69
N LYS A 632 9.29 -8.17 -36.94
CA LYS A 632 9.01 -9.20 -35.93
C LYS A 632 8.43 -10.43 -36.61
N LYS A 633 9.11 -11.56 -36.48
CA LYS A 633 8.63 -12.86 -36.93
C LYS A 633 7.62 -13.44 -35.92
N PRO A 634 6.73 -14.36 -36.34
CA PRO A 634 5.75 -14.99 -35.46
C PRO A 634 6.35 -15.77 -34.27
N ASP A 635 7.61 -16.16 -34.38
CA ASP A 635 8.39 -16.84 -33.32
C ASP A 635 8.99 -15.88 -32.28
N GLY A 636 8.74 -14.57 -32.42
CA GLY A 636 9.25 -13.53 -31.52
C GLY A 636 10.64 -13.00 -31.88
N THR A 637 11.30 -13.55 -32.90
CA THR A 637 12.60 -13.05 -33.36
C THR A 637 12.44 -11.75 -34.17
N VAL A 638 13.47 -10.88 -34.14
CA VAL A 638 13.43 -9.57 -34.78
C VAL A 638 14.53 -9.46 -35.82
N ASP A 639 14.14 -9.39 -37.09
CA ASP A 639 15.07 -9.10 -38.19
C ASP A 639 15.17 -7.57 -38.37
N ARG A 640 16.41 -7.06 -38.49
CA ARG A 640 16.67 -5.67 -38.86
C ARG A 640 17.00 -5.61 -40.35
N ALA A 641 16.17 -4.93 -41.14
CA ALA A 641 16.39 -4.79 -42.57
C ALA A 641 16.36 -3.30 -42.96
N PRO A 642 17.38 -2.79 -43.66
CA PRO A 642 17.39 -1.41 -44.12
C PRO A 642 16.29 -1.17 -45.17
N VAL A 643 15.77 0.06 -45.21
CA VAL A 643 14.75 0.51 -46.14
C VAL A 643 15.45 1.22 -47.30
N ASP A 644 15.75 0.46 -48.36
CA ASP A 644 16.65 0.89 -49.45
C ASP A 644 15.92 1.13 -50.78
N THR A 645 14.65 0.75 -50.84
CA THR A 645 13.83 0.87 -52.06
C THR A 645 12.55 1.61 -51.79
N GLU A 646 12.04 2.36 -52.77
CA GLU A 646 10.77 3.08 -52.63
C GLU A 646 9.66 2.14 -52.16
N ALA A 647 9.63 0.88 -52.64
CA ALA A 647 8.66 -0.15 -52.25
C ALA A 647 8.55 -0.36 -50.73
N GLN A 648 9.62 -0.14 -49.98
CA GLN A 648 9.72 -0.44 -48.55
C GLN A 648 9.38 0.76 -47.65
N VAL A 649 9.28 1.99 -48.19
CA VAL A 649 8.88 3.16 -47.40
C VAL A 649 7.37 3.23 -47.17
N VAL A 650 6.96 4.02 -46.18
CA VAL A 650 5.55 4.31 -45.89
C VAL A 650 4.85 4.86 -47.13
N LYS A 651 3.74 4.22 -47.53
CA LYS A 651 3.00 4.53 -48.76
C LYS A 651 1.86 5.52 -48.54
N LEU A 652 1.27 5.49 -47.37
CA LEU A 652 0.09 6.24 -46.97
C LEU A 652 0.39 6.92 -45.64
N ALA A 653 0.13 8.21 -45.52
CA ALA A 653 0.33 8.93 -44.27
C ALA A 653 -0.70 10.07 -44.10
N ALA A 654 -1.01 10.36 -42.85
CA ALA A 654 -1.73 11.56 -42.44
C ALA A 654 -0.75 12.75 -42.47
N GLN A 655 -0.65 13.40 -43.63
CA GLN A 655 0.30 14.49 -43.87
C GLN A 655 -0.29 15.82 -43.37
N ILE A 656 0.38 16.46 -42.41
CA ILE A 656 -0.07 17.74 -41.89
C ILE A 656 0.03 18.84 -42.96
N GLY A 657 -0.97 19.71 -43.00
CA GLY A 657 -0.98 20.88 -43.87
C GLY A 657 -0.13 22.04 -43.32
N THR A 658 -0.29 23.23 -43.90
CA THR A 658 0.44 24.41 -43.44
C THR A 658 -0.19 25.02 -42.17
N VAL A 659 0.67 25.35 -41.21
CA VAL A 659 0.33 26.17 -40.04
C VAL A 659 1.38 27.28 -39.93
N ASP A 660 0.92 28.52 -39.91
CA ASP A 660 1.76 29.69 -39.71
C ASP A 660 1.09 30.61 -38.70
N LEU A 661 1.60 30.57 -37.47
CA LEU A 661 1.11 31.39 -36.37
C LEU A 661 1.27 32.89 -36.61
N THR A 662 2.27 33.28 -37.40
CA THR A 662 2.54 34.69 -37.68
C THR A 662 1.53 35.25 -38.66
N SER A 663 1.43 34.63 -39.84
CA SER A 663 0.57 35.16 -40.91
C SER A 663 -0.91 34.92 -40.66
N SER A 664 -1.28 33.88 -39.91
CA SER A 664 -2.69 33.49 -39.70
C SER A 664 -3.26 34.01 -38.38
N TYR A 665 -2.42 34.20 -37.35
CA TYR A 665 -2.87 34.49 -35.99
C TYR A 665 -2.18 35.71 -35.35
N GLY A 666 -1.22 36.35 -36.04
CA GLY A 666 -0.52 37.52 -35.53
C GLY A 666 0.49 37.22 -34.42
N VAL A 667 0.85 35.96 -34.20
CA VAL A 667 1.87 35.60 -33.20
C VAL A 667 3.23 36.15 -33.65
N PRO A 668 4.01 36.82 -32.78
CA PRO A 668 5.32 37.34 -33.15
C PRO A 668 6.22 36.25 -33.73
N ARG A 669 6.83 36.53 -34.88
CA ARG A 669 7.67 35.57 -35.63
C ARG A 669 8.75 34.91 -34.77
N GLY A 670 9.46 35.70 -33.97
CA GLY A 670 10.50 35.17 -33.08
C GLY A 670 9.96 34.20 -32.02
N LEU A 671 8.71 34.37 -31.58
CA LEU A 671 8.07 33.43 -30.65
C LEU A 671 7.60 32.17 -31.38
N ALA A 672 6.99 32.31 -32.56
CA ALA A 672 6.57 31.17 -33.38
C ALA A 672 7.76 30.27 -33.78
N GLU A 673 8.92 30.86 -34.10
CA GLU A 673 10.13 30.12 -34.47
C GLU A 673 10.79 29.35 -33.32
N THR A 674 10.45 29.65 -32.06
CA THR A 674 10.89 28.85 -30.89
C THR A 674 10.06 27.58 -30.66
N MET A 675 8.92 27.46 -31.35
CA MET A 675 7.99 26.35 -31.20
C MET A 675 8.21 25.31 -32.30
N ASP A 676 8.15 24.03 -31.95
CA ASP A 676 8.09 22.96 -32.93
C ASP A 676 6.71 22.91 -33.61
N VAL A 677 6.61 22.14 -34.71
CA VAL A 677 5.37 22.05 -35.50
C VAL A 677 4.19 21.60 -34.64
N ALA A 678 4.40 20.66 -33.72
CA ALA A 678 3.35 20.15 -32.85
C ALA A 678 2.82 21.23 -31.89
N SER A 679 3.71 22.02 -31.27
CA SER A 679 3.32 23.14 -30.42
C SER A 679 2.64 24.26 -31.19
N GLN A 680 3.11 24.57 -32.40
CA GLN A 680 2.49 25.59 -33.25
C GLN A 680 1.04 25.22 -33.61
N VAL A 681 0.79 23.96 -33.97
CA VAL A 681 -0.55 23.44 -34.25
C VAL A 681 -1.44 23.53 -33.01
N ALA A 682 -0.90 23.19 -31.83
CA ALA A 682 -1.67 23.22 -30.59
C ALA A 682 -2.04 24.64 -30.16
N VAL A 683 -1.15 25.61 -30.34
CA VAL A 683 -1.44 27.04 -30.11
C VAL A 683 -2.50 27.53 -31.09
N ALA A 684 -2.38 27.20 -32.38
CA ALA A 684 -3.40 27.54 -33.38
C ALA A 684 -4.78 26.96 -33.02
N ALA A 685 -4.84 25.71 -32.56
CA ALA A 685 -6.08 25.09 -32.09
C ALA A 685 -6.71 25.87 -30.93
N GLY A 686 -5.89 26.30 -29.96
CA GLY A 686 -6.35 27.13 -28.85
C GLY A 686 -6.93 28.47 -29.30
N MET A 687 -6.28 29.13 -30.25
CA MET A 687 -6.74 30.40 -30.82
C MET A 687 -8.06 30.23 -31.60
N GLU A 688 -8.19 29.18 -32.40
CA GLU A 688 -9.43 28.86 -33.11
C GLU A 688 -10.57 28.49 -32.15
N ALA A 689 -10.28 27.86 -31.01
CA ALA A 689 -11.29 27.57 -30.00
C ALA A 689 -11.82 28.85 -29.34
N LEU A 690 -10.96 29.83 -29.07
CA LEU A 690 -11.39 31.16 -28.58
C LEU A 690 -12.27 31.90 -29.59
N LYS A 691 -11.92 31.79 -30.88
CA LYS A 691 -12.71 32.37 -31.97
C LYS A 691 -14.05 31.65 -32.13
N SER A 692 -14.07 30.32 -32.07
CA SER A 692 -15.29 29.49 -32.07
C SER A 692 -16.22 29.87 -30.91
N ALA A 693 -15.66 30.19 -29.74
CA ALA A 693 -16.41 30.67 -28.58
C ALA A 693 -16.95 32.10 -28.72
N GLY A 694 -16.58 32.83 -29.78
CA GLY A 694 -16.93 34.24 -29.97
C GLY A 694 -16.23 35.20 -29.01
N LEU A 695 -15.18 34.75 -28.31
CA LEU A 695 -14.47 35.54 -27.30
C LEU A 695 -13.41 36.47 -27.90
N VAL A 696 -13.01 36.20 -29.13
CA VAL A 696 -12.10 37.02 -29.94
C VAL A 696 -12.67 37.14 -31.35
N SER A 697 -12.37 38.22 -32.06
CA SER A 697 -12.87 38.38 -33.43
C SER A 697 -12.16 37.41 -34.38
N GLY A 698 -10.83 37.26 -34.21
CA GLY A 698 -9.97 36.40 -35.02
C GLY A 698 -10.17 36.57 -36.53
N LYS A 699 -10.58 37.78 -36.98
CA LYS A 699 -10.96 38.07 -38.37
C LYS A 699 -9.76 38.41 -39.24
N THR A 700 -8.73 39.03 -38.64
CA THR A 700 -7.47 39.37 -39.32
C THR A 700 -6.29 38.77 -38.56
N ASN A 701 -5.08 38.92 -39.10
CA ASN A 701 -3.85 38.56 -38.43
C ASN A 701 -3.31 39.68 -37.50
N ASN A 702 -4.10 40.72 -37.24
CA ASN A 702 -3.77 41.73 -36.25
C ASN A 702 -3.85 41.11 -34.84
N PRO A 703 -2.79 41.18 -34.02
CA PRO A 703 -2.82 40.64 -32.64
C PRO A 703 -3.99 41.18 -31.79
N ASN A 704 -4.46 42.41 -32.07
CA ASN A 704 -5.60 42.99 -31.38
C ASN A 704 -6.92 42.25 -31.64
N ASP A 705 -7.07 41.60 -32.80
CA ASP A 705 -8.25 40.79 -33.15
C ASP A 705 -8.28 39.44 -32.41
N TRP A 706 -7.13 39.01 -31.89
CA TRP A 706 -6.96 37.77 -31.11
C TRP A 706 -6.79 38.03 -29.62
N LYS A 707 -6.85 39.31 -29.21
CA LYS A 707 -6.73 39.72 -27.82
C LYS A 707 -8.08 39.50 -27.12
N LEU A 708 -8.04 38.71 -26.07
CA LEU A 708 -9.18 38.55 -25.18
C LEU A 708 -9.46 39.87 -24.44
N ASP A 709 -10.73 40.26 -24.35
CA ASP A 709 -11.17 41.40 -23.53
C ASP A 709 -10.71 41.19 -22.08
N GLU A 710 -10.24 42.26 -21.42
CA GLU A 710 -9.69 42.15 -20.05
C GLU A 710 -10.69 41.54 -19.07
N ARG A 711 -11.99 41.75 -19.29
CA ARG A 711 -13.06 41.20 -18.45
C ARG A 711 -13.12 39.68 -18.46
N TYR A 712 -12.63 39.04 -19.52
CA TYR A 712 -12.62 37.58 -19.66
C TYR A 712 -11.26 36.95 -19.29
N ARG A 713 -10.21 37.77 -19.11
CA ARG A 713 -8.83 37.33 -18.86
C ARG A 713 -8.72 36.30 -17.73
N ASP A 714 -9.39 36.57 -16.61
CA ASP A 714 -9.28 35.73 -15.41
C ASP A 714 -10.27 34.55 -15.41
N SER A 715 -11.22 34.55 -16.36
CA SER A 715 -12.30 33.54 -16.45
C SER A 715 -12.17 32.58 -17.63
N THR A 716 -11.28 32.85 -18.58
CA THR A 716 -11.12 32.06 -19.80
C THR A 716 -9.77 31.35 -19.81
N GLY A 717 -9.80 30.02 -19.74
CA GLY A 717 -8.62 29.17 -19.93
C GLY A 717 -8.61 28.54 -21.33
N VAL A 718 -7.44 28.46 -21.95
CA VAL A 718 -7.22 27.69 -23.19
C VAL A 718 -6.45 26.43 -22.83
N VAL A 719 -7.03 25.27 -23.11
CA VAL A 719 -6.40 23.96 -22.89
C VAL A 719 -6.09 23.36 -24.26
N TYR A 720 -4.81 23.08 -24.50
CA TYR A 720 -4.37 22.32 -25.67
C TYR A 720 -3.44 21.19 -25.22
N ALA A 721 -3.37 20.11 -26.02
CA ALA A 721 -2.53 18.96 -25.77
C ALA A 721 -1.72 18.60 -27.03
N SER A 722 -0.45 18.22 -26.85
CA SER A 722 0.44 17.74 -27.92
C SER A 722 1.01 16.38 -27.53
N SER A 723 1.00 15.43 -28.47
CA SER A 723 1.53 14.07 -28.27
C SER A 723 3.05 13.97 -28.45
N PHE A 724 3.71 15.04 -28.90
CA PHE A 724 5.16 15.08 -29.12
C PHE A 724 5.81 16.16 -28.24
N PRO A 725 6.86 15.83 -27.47
CA PRO A 725 7.61 16.83 -26.71
C PRO A 725 8.37 17.73 -27.70
N ALA A 726 8.53 19.02 -27.36
CA ALA A 726 9.17 20.06 -28.17
C ALA A 726 10.70 19.89 -28.40
N MET A 727 11.12 18.66 -28.69
CA MET A 727 12.52 18.25 -28.79
C MET A 727 13.15 18.68 -30.10
N ASP A 728 12.40 18.78 -31.19
CA ASP A 728 12.95 19.12 -32.51
C ASP A 728 13.47 20.55 -32.57
N ALA A 729 12.80 21.50 -31.90
CA ALA A 729 13.27 22.89 -31.79
C ALA A 729 14.58 22.97 -30.97
N ALA A 730 14.67 22.20 -29.87
CA ALA A 730 15.88 22.12 -29.06
C ALA A 730 17.04 21.46 -29.82
N VAL A 731 16.77 20.38 -30.56
CA VAL A 731 17.76 19.73 -31.43
C VAL A 731 18.22 20.67 -32.54
N GLY A 732 17.31 21.40 -33.17
CA GLY A 732 17.64 22.41 -34.19
C GLY A 732 18.53 23.52 -33.66
N GLU A 733 18.27 24.02 -32.45
CA GLU A 733 19.09 25.07 -31.83
C GLU A 733 20.48 24.56 -31.43
N VAL A 734 20.56 23.33 -30.91
CA VAL A 734 21.85 22.66 -30.64
C VAL A 734 22.63 22.45 -31.93
N MET A 735 21.98 22.08 -33.04
CA MET A 735 22.64 21.92 -34.33
C MET A 735 23.12 23.26 -34.92
N LYS A 736 22.35 24.35 -34.77
CA LYS A 736 22.80 25.70 -35.14
C LYS A 736 23.98 26.18 -34.30
N TYR A 737 23.97 25.89 -32.99
CA TYR A 737 25.09 26.16 -32.09
C TYR A 737 26.35 25.40 -32.53
N LEU A 738 26.22 24.11 -32.85
CA LEU A 738 27.31 23.26 -33.34
C LEU A 738 27.83 23.67 -34.74
N GLN A 739 26.99 24.27 -35.58
CA GLN A 739 27.36 24.80 -36.90
C GLN A 739 27.88 26.24 -36.86
N SER A 740 27.84 26.91 -35.70
CA SER A 740 28.35 28.27 -35.58
C SER A 740 29.88 28.27 -35.68
N LYS A 741 30.45 29.13 -36.53
CA LYS A 741 31.90 29.25 -36.79
C LYS A 741 32.75 29.65 -35.57
N THR A 742 32.11 29.82 -34.41
CA THR A 742 32.69 30.31 -33.15
C THR A 742 32.99 29.19 -32.14
N VAL A 743 32.52 27.96 -32.38
CA VAL A 743 32.70 26.83 -31.47
C VAL A 743 33.65 25.82 -32.14
N GLY A 744 34.88 25.69 -31.63
CA GLY A 744 35.86 24.72 -32.14
C GLY A 744 35.53 23.27 -31.73
N ALA A 745 36.09 22.26 -32.41
CA ALA A 745 35.73 20.85 -32.17
C ALA A 745 35.90 20.39 -30.70
N ALA A 746 36.83 20.99 -29.96
CA ALA A 746 37.02 20.71 -28.54
C ALA A 746 35.77 21.00 -27.68
N ASP A 747 35.02 22.06 -27.99
CA ASP A 747 33.81 22.42 -27.26
C ASP A 747 32.60 21.58 -27.70
N SER A 748 32.54 21.19 -28.98
CA SER A 748 31.54 20.25 -29.52
C SER A 748 31.65 18.87 -28.87
N VAL A 749 32.88 18.34 -28.73
CA VAL A 749 33.14 17.05 -28.04
C VAL A 749 32.79 17.13 -26.55
N ARG A 750 33.07 18.26 -25.91
CA ARG A 750 32.74 18.50 -24.49
C ARG A 750 31.24 18.55 -24.26
N LEU A 751 30.49 19.18 -25.17
CA LEU A 751 29.03 19.26 -25.13
C LEU A 751 28.38 17.89 -25.32
N ILE A 752 28.83 17.11 -26.31
CA ILE A 752 28.33 15.75 -26.57
C ILE A 752 28.60 14.84 -25.36
N SER A 753 29.78 14.97 -24.76
CA SER A 753 30.14 14.23 -23.54
C SER A 753 29.28 14.65 -22.33
N ALA A 754 28.97 15.94 -22.20
CA ALA A 754 28.08 16.44 -21.14
C ALA A 754 26.63 15.96 -21.33
N LEU A 755 26.15 15.90 -22.57
CA LEU A 755 24.83 15.36 -22.92
C LEU A 755 24.73 13.86 -22.59
N ARG A 756 25.74 13.07 -23.00
CA ARG A 756 25.84 11.65 -22.65
C ARG A 756 25.82 11.45 -21.12
N ASN A 757 26.60 12.24 -20.39
CA ASN A 757 26.66 12.15 -18.92
C ASN A 757 25.33 12.54 -18.24
N ARG A 758 24.58 13.48 -18.80
CA ARG A 758 23.23 13.82 -18.30
C ARG A 758 22.24 12.68 -18.56
N LEU A 759 22.31 12.04 -19.72
CA LEU A 759 21.44 10.91 -20.04
C LEU A 759 21.77 9.66 -19.20
N LEU A 760 23.06 9.39 -18.97
CA LEU A 760 23.49 8.34 -18.03
C LEU A 760 22.98 8.60 -16.60
N ARG A 761 22.92 9.86 -16.16
CA ARG A 761 22.37 10.23 -14.84
C ARG A 761 20.86 10.11 -14.78
N ALA A 762 20.17 10.30 -15.90
CA ALA A 762 18.72 10.13 -16.01
C ALA A 762 18.30 8.66 -16.20
N SER A 763 19.22 7.80 -16.66
CA SER A 763 19.01 6.35 -16.79
C SER A 763 19.08 5.66 -15.43
N HIS A 764 18.09 4.82 -15.13
CA HIS A 764 17.94 4.14 -13.85
C HIS A 764 19.12 3.20 -13.53
N GLU A 765 19.71 2.57 -14.53
CA GLU A 765 20.85 1.64 -14.37
C GLU A 765 22.21 2.32 -14.59
N ARG A 766 22.22 3.62 -14.89
CA ARG A 766 23.40 4.37 -15.34
C ARG A 766 24.10 3.74 -16.55
N THR A 767 23.33 3.10 -17.41
CA THR A 767 23.76 2.54 -18.69
C THR A 767 22.95 3.18 -19.81
N LEU A 768 23.56 3.25 -20.99
CA LEU A 768 22.86 3.59 -22.24
C LEU A 768 22.73 2.32 -23.06
N SER A 769 21.74 2.25 -23.94
CA SER A 769 21.62 1.11 -24.85
C SER A 769 22.79 1.09 -25.83
N ASP A 770 23.14 -0.09 -26.36
CA ASP A 770 24.21 -0.22 -27.36
C ASP A 770 23.96 0.66 -28.60
N GLU A 771 22.68 0.92 -28.92
CA GLU A 771 22.26 1.76 -30.03
C GLU A 771 22.46 3.26 -29.74
N ASP A 772 22.22 3.68 -28.49
CA ASP A 772 22.51 5.04 -28.03
C ASP A 772 24.02 5.27 -27.95
N GLU A 773 24.78 4.31 -27.44
CA GLU A 773 26.25 4.38 -27.39
C GLU A 773 26.85 4.47 -28.80
N ALA A 774 26.36 3.66 -29.74
CA ALA A 774 26.76 3.76 -31.14
C ALA A 774 26.40 5.13 -31.76
N SER A 775 25.27 5.71 -31.36
CA SER A 775 24.85 7.04 -31.84
C SER A 775 25.70 8.17 -31.26
N PHE A 776 26.06 8.11 -29.97
CA PHE A 776 27.02 9.03 -29.37
C PHE A 776 28.41 8.90 -29.99
N ALA A 777 28.86 7.68 -30.28
CA ALA A 777 30.13 7.44 -30.97
C ALA A 777 30.15 8.06 -32.37
N ARG A 778 29.06 7.94 -33.15
CA ARG A 778 28.94 8.60 -34.47
C ARG A 778 28.93 10.13 -34.37
N LEU A 779 28.23 10.69 -33.37
CA LEU A 779 28.21 12.14 -33.13
C LEU A 779 29.60 12.65 -32.73
N LEU A 780 30.32 11.92 -31.89
CA LEU A 780 31.70 12.24 -31.51
C LEU A 780 32.67 12.14 -32.69
N ALA A 781 32.50 11.14 -33.58
CA ALA A 781 33.30 11.02 -34.78
C ALA A 781 33.08 12.21 -35.72
N ARG A 782 31.83 12.56 -36.00
CA ARG A 782 31.49 13.73 -36.84
C ARG A 782 31.93 15.06 -36.24
N ALA A 783 31.85 15.22 -34.92
CA ALA A 783 32.33 16.41 -34.25
C ALA A 783 33.86 16.57 -34.33
N ARG A 784 34.61 15.47 -34.50
CA ARG A 784 36.06 15.47 -34.71
C ARG A 784 36.47 15.63 -36.17
N GLU A 785 35.60 15.29 -37.11
CA GLU A 785 35.80 15.48 -38.56
C GLU A 785 35.46 16.91 -39.04
N ALA A 786 34.82 17.73 -38.19
CA ALA A 786 34.38 19.09 -38.53
C ALA A 786 35.40 20.19 -38.16
N ASP A 787 36.56 19.83 -37.61
CA ASP A 787 37.81 20.64 -37.58
C ASP A 787 38.65 20.29 -38.82
#